data_AF-A0A3B9HKT9-F1
#
_entry.id   AF-A0A3B9HKT9-F1
#
_cell.length_a   1.000
_cell.length_b   1.000
_cell.length_c   1.000
_cell.angle_alpha   90.00
_cell.angle_beta   90.00
_cell.angle_gamma   90.00
#
_symmetry.space_group_name_H-M   'P 1'
#
loop_
_entity.id
_entity.type
_entity.pdbx_description
1 polymer ?
#
loop_
_entity_poly.entity_id
_entity_poly.type
_entity_poly.pdbx_seq_one_letter_code
_entity_poly.pdbx_strand_id
1 'polypeptide(L)'
;MYKHLQQFIEVLEEHGELLRVKEFVDPRLEITEIADRFIKQNGPALLFENTGTDFPLLINALGSEKRMCLALGVAHLDDIAKEIETLFHSLSEPKRTLADKVRMLPQLGKIASWMPKTIGGKGACQQVIMQDPDLTRLPVMTCWPSDGGPFITLPVIHTMDPENGIRNVGMYRMQVFGKDLTGMHWHKHKVSAAHFRKYQAMGKKMPVAVILGGDPVYTYAATAPLPPNVDEYMLAGFIRKKKVELVKCITLTEERFGFDIHVPADADIVIEGYVDPADDLIWEGPFGDHTGYYSLADWYPKFHVTCITHRKDAVYPSTIVGIPPQEDAWIGKATERIFLAPIKMTMLPEMVDMDMPIEGVFHNLTLASVKKEFPGHGQKIMNAMWGAGQMMFNKILVVHSEETDIHDYATVARTISEQVDPWQDIILSQGPADVLDHSCSKFAFGGKMFLDATIKLEEEVNETAKYHTPSEVKIDVSSIQNAYTEVHGLYTGLLNRGISAVLVSVKKDKPGHVKQLHASLRQEAGLDRIRFFIYVDHLVPADDVATVIWHFANNIDPKRDVMLSEHNAQGVSQAGIDGTRKTRALDQFQRPWPNIIVMNDEIIDRVDERWQMLGLGNFISSPSLRYRGQLLPGGAVVEEAAY
;
A
#
# COMPACT_ATOMS: atom_id res chain seq x y z
N MET A 1 -23.96 8.76 3.10
CA MET A 1 -22.96 9.81 2.78
C MET A 1 -23.05 10.96 3.74
N TYR A 2 -21.90 11.58 3.98
CA TYR A 2 -21.67 12.38 5.16
C TYR A 2 -21.49 13.86 4.80
N LYS A 3 -21.92 14.74 5.69
CA LYS A 3 -21.81 16.20 5.55
C LYS A 3 -20.51 16.75 6.11
N HIS A 4 -19.77 15.95 6.88
CA HIS A 4 -18.48 16.25 7.54
C HIS A 4 -18.03 15.00 8.31
N LEU A 5 -16.80 15.01 8.83
CA LEU A 5 -16.21 13.85 9.50
C LEU A 5 -16.93 13.48 10.79
N GLN A 6 -17.41 14.46 11.57
CA GLN A 6 -18.18 14.22 12.80
C GLN A 6 -19.42 13.34 12.56
N GLN A 7 -20.11 13.49 11.43
CA GLN A 7 -21.27 12.65 11.10
C GLN A 7 -20.85 11.20 10.80
N PHE A 8 -19.66 11.00 10.23
CA PHE A 8 -19.13 9.65 10.03
C PHE A 8 -18.74 9.01 11.36
N ILE A 9 -18.15 9.78 12.28
CA ILE A 9 -17.85 9.33 13.65
C ILE A 9 -19.12 8.87 14.37
N GLU A 10 -20.22 9.62 14.27
CA GLU A 10 -21.52 9.22 14.81
C GLU A 10 -22.00 7.89 14.23
N VAL A 11 -21.86 7.69 12.91
CA VAL A 11 -22.23 6.42 12.27
C VAL A 11 -21.34 5.26 12.71
N LEU A 12 -20.03 5.47 12.90
CA LEU A 12 -19.15 4.45 13.47
C LEU A 12 -19.60 4.07 14.88
N GLU A 13 -19.93 5.05 15.72
CA GLU A 13 -20.43 4.83 17.08
C GLU A 13 -21.76 4.05 17.10
N GLU A 14 -22.72 4.42 16.24
CA GLU A 14 -24.00 3.71 16.08
C GLU A 14 -23.83 2.24 15.66
N HIS A 15 -22.77 1.92 14.92
CA HIS A 15 -22.48 0.55 14.45
C HIS A 15 -21.55 -0.24 15.37
N GLY A 16 -21.18 0.33 16.53
CA GLY A 16 -20.23 -0.28 17.47
C GLY A 16 -18.80 -0.35 16.94
N GLU A 17 -18.45 0.50 15.97
CA GLU A 17 -17.17 0.56 15.26
C GLU A 17 -16.25 1.69 15.76
N LEU A 18 -16.59 2.33 16.90
CA LEU A 18 -15.82 3.43 17.48
C LEU A 18 -15.59 3.22 18.98
N LEU A 19 -14.38 3.50 19.44
CA LEU A 19 -14.03 3.69 20.85
C LEU A 19 -13.55 5.12 21.08
N ARG A 20 -14.10 5.79 22.10
CA ARG A 20 -13.69 7.14 22.51
C ARG A 20 -12.71 7.06 23.68
N VAL A 21 -11.59 7.76 23.56
CA VAL A 21 -10.56 7.90 24.60
C VAL A 21 -10.55 9.35 25.08
N LYS A 22 -11.01 9.57 26.31
CA LYS A 22 -11.18 10.93 26.89
C LYS A 22 -9.94 11.44 27.60
N GLU A 23 -9.20 10.51 28.20
CA GLU A 23 -7.95 10.81 28.88
C GLU A 23 -6.91 11.30 27.89
N PHE A 24 -5.96 12.11 28.37
CA PHE A 24 -4.86 12.60 27.56
C PHE A 24 -4.04 11.44 26.99
N VAL A 25 -3.75 11.45 25.69
CA VAL A 25 -2.80 10.53 25.05
C VAL A 25 -1.89 11.33 24.14
N ASP A 26 -0.58 11.09 24.24
CA ASP A 26 0.43 11.83 23.49
C ASP A 26 0.42 11.44 22.00
N PRO A 27 0.26 12.40 21.05
CA PRO A 27 0.42 12.13 19.61
C PRO A 27 1.81 11.61 19.23
N ARG A 28 2.81 11.79 20.10
CA ARG A 28 4.13 11.18 19.95
C ARG A 28 4.13 9.76 20.49
N LEU A 29 4.11 8.79 19.57
CA LEU A 29 4.28 7.35 19.78
C LEU A 29 3.14 6.64 20.54
N GLU A 30 2.52 7.24 21.56
CA GLU A 30 1.49 6.57 22.38
C GLU A 30 0.20 6.27 21.60
N ILE A 31 -0.33 7.27 20.86
CA ILE A 31 -1.51 7.05 20.01
C ILE A 31 -1.24 5.93 19.00
N THR A 32 -0.04 5.88 18.43
CA THR A 32 0.37 4.83 17.48
C THR A 32 0.42 3.46 18.12
N GLU A 33 1.06 3.31 19.28
CA GLU A 33 1.14 2.04 20.00
C GLU A 33 -0.25 1.50 20.36
N ILE A 34 -1.17 2.38 20.79
CA ILE A 34 -2.56 1.99 21.06
C ILE A 34 -3.26 1.60 19.76
N ALA A 35 -3.18 2.44 18.72
CA ALA A 35 -3.85 2.19 17.44
C ALA A 35 -3.38 0.87 16.80
N ASP A 36 -2.07 0.59 16.80
CA ASP A 36 -1.51 -0.64 16.22
C ASP A 36 -2.09 -1.89 16.90
N ARG A 37 -2.20 -1.92 18.22
CA ARG A 37 -2.84 -3.02 18.97
C ARG A 37 -4.27 -3.28 18.52
N PHE A 38 -5.07 -2.22 18.34
CA PHE A 38 -6.43 -2.36 17.87
C PHE A 38 -6.48 -2.80 16.40
N ILE A 39 -5.67 -2.20 15.53
CA ILE A 39 -5.66 -2.53 14.09
C ILE A 39 -5.30 -4.00 13.86
N LYS A 40 -4.28 -4.53 14.55
CA LYS A 40 -3.87 -5.95 14.44
C LYS A 40 -4.90 -6.96 14.91
N GLN A 41 -5.85 -6.52 15.73
CA GLN A 41 -6.96 -7.36 16.20
C GLN A 41 -8.27 -7.07 15.47
N ASN A 42 -8.23 -6.30 14.37
CA ASN A 42 -9.42 -5.84 13.66
C ASN A 42 -10.42 -5.10 14.59
N GLY A 43 -9.88 -4.33 15.54
CA GLY A 43 -10.63 -3.53 16.51
C GLY A 43 -11.30 -2.29 15.90
N PRO A 44 -12.08 -1.54 16.69
CA PRO A 44 -12.79 -0.34 16.24
C PRO A 44 -11.85 0.82 15.84
N ALA A 45 -12.42 1.83 15.19
CA ALA A 45 -11.79 3.15 15.07
C ALA A 45 -11.62 3.78 16.46
N LEU A 46 -10.63 4.64 16.62
CA LEU A 46 -10.34 5.32 17.89
C LEU A 46 -10.50 6.83 17.72
N LEU A 47 -11.23 7.46 18.63
CA LEU A 47 -11.31 8.92 18.76
C LEU A 47 -10.65 9.36 20.06
N PHE A 48 -9.49 9.99 19.95
CA PHE A 48 -8.78 10.61 21.07
C PHE A 48 -9.29 12.04 21.24
N GLU A 49 -10.08 12.28 22.29
CA GLU A 49 -10.72 13.57 22.55
C GLU A 49 -9.75 14.58 23.19
N ASN A 50 -8.68 14.10 23.82
CA ASN A 50 -7.65 14.91 24.44
C ASN A 50 -6.25 14.49 23.96
N THR A 51 -5.71 15.26 23.02
CA THR A 51 -4.37 15.07 22.44
C THR A 51 -3.34 16.06 23.00
N GLY A 52 -3.74 16.91 23.95
CA GLY A 52 -2.94 18.06 24.39
C GLY A 52 -2.85 19.19 23.35
N THR A 53 -3.60 19.09 22.24
CA THR A 53 -3.70 20.10 21.18
C THR A 53 -5.14 20.61 21.04
N ASP A 54 -5.41 21.47 20.05
CA ASP A 54 -6.73 22.10 19.88
C ASP A 54 -7.79 21.19 19.26
N PHE A 55 -7.38 20.05 18.70
CA PHE A 55 -8.26 19.17 17.93
C PHE A 55 -8.26 17.74 18.50
N PRO A 56 -9.43 17.08 18.52
CA PRO A 56 -9.49 15.64 18.70
C PRO A 56 -8.90 14.93 17.47
N LEU A 57 -8.40 13.71 17.67
CA LEU A 57 -7.80 12.89 16.61
C LEU A 57 -8.60 11.62 16.38
N LEU A 58 -9.03 11.39 15.13
CA LEU A 58 -9.66 10.15 14.69
C LEU A 58 -8.66 9.29 13.93
N ILE A 59 -8.53 8.02 14.29
CA ILE A 59 -7.63 7.06 13.64
C ILE A 59 -8.29 5.71 13.45
N ASN A 60 -7.81 4.92 12.47
CA ASN A 60 -8.35 3.60 12.14
C ASN A 60 -9.81 3.67 11.65
N ALA A 61 -10.21 4.82 11.10
CA ALA A 61 -11.57 5.10 10.65
C ALA A 61 -11.98 4.28 9.40
N LEU A 62 -10.99 3.81 8.64
CA LEU A 62 -11.12 3.02 7.42
C LEU A 62 -10.49 1.62 7.57
N GLY A 63 -9.98 1.25 8.75
CA GLY A 63 -9.14 0.07 8.90
C GLY A 63 -9.87 -1.26 9.14
N SER A 64 -11.05 -1.42 8.55
CA SER A 64 -11.73 -2.72 8.38
C SER A 64 -12.61 -2.71 7.14
N GLU A 65 -12.93 -3.88 6.58
CA GLU A 65 -13.88 -3.96 5.45
C GLU A 65 -15.21 -3.28 5.78
N LYS A 66 -15.76 -3.55 6.98
CA LYS A 66 -17.01 -2.95 7.42
C LYS A 66 -16.94 -1.43 7.48
N ARG A 67 -15.87 -0.86 8.04
CA ARG A 67 -15.69 0.60 8.11
C ARG A 67 -15.45 1.21 6.73
N MET A 68 -14.75 0.52 5.85
CA MET A 68 -14.57 0.93 4.47
C MET A 68 -15.90 0.93 3.69
N CYS A 69 -16.72 -0.11 3.85
CA CYS A 69 -18.08 -0.20 3.29
C CYS A 69 -18.99 0.93 3.80
N LEU A 70 -18.94 1.23 5.12
CA LEU A 70 -19.66 2.37 5.70
C LEU A 70 -19.19 3.69 5.07
N ALA A 71 -17.87 3.92 5.00
CA ALA A 71 -17.29 5.13 4.40
C ALA A 71 -17.72 5.31 2.94
N LEU A 72 -17.76 4.23 2.16
CA LEU A 72 -18.14 4.24 0.75
C LEU A 72 -19.67 4.19 0.51
N GLY A 73 -20.46 3.93 1.54
CA GLY A 73 -21.92 3.83 1.46
C GLY A 73 -22.43 2.58 0.73
N VAL A 74 -21.72 1.45 0.84
CA VAL A 74 -22.04 0.17 0.18
C VAL A 74 -22.11 -0.98 1.17
N ALA A 75 -22.66 -2.13 0.75
CA ALA A 75 -22.69 -3.34 1.56
C ALA A 75 -21.40 -4.16 1.39
N HIS A 76 -20.91 -4.23 0.16
CA HIS A 76 -19.67 -4.91 -0.21
C HIS A 76 -18.81 -4.02 -1.11
N LEU A 77 -17.49 -4.14 -1.02
CA LEU A 77 -16.55 -3.34 -1.84
C LEU A 77 -16.77 -3.55 -3.36
N ASP A 78 -17.17 -4.75 -3.76
CA ASP A 78 -17.52 -5.10 -5.15
C ASP A 78 -18.73 -4.36 -5.72
N ASP A 79 -19.59 -3.80 -4.87
CA ASP A 79 -20.82 -3.15 -5.33
C ASP A 79 -20.51 -1.95 -6.23
N ILE A 80 -19.43 -1.21 -5.93
CA ILE A 80 -18.99 -0.08 -6.76
C ILE A 80 -18.48 -0.56 -8.12
N ALA A 81 -17.73 -1.68 -8.16
CA ALA A 81 -17.27 -2.25 -9.42
C ALA A 81 -18.45 -2.68 -10.29
N LYS A 82 -19.42 -3.40 -9.74
CA LYS A 82 -20.66 -3.81 -10.44
C LYS A 82 -21.46 -2.61 -10.95
N GLU A 83 -21.51 -1.52 -10.19
CA GLU A 83 -22.15 -0.29 -10.62
C GLU A 83 -21.40 0.38 -11.78
N ILE A 84 -20.06 0.41 -11.75
CA ILE A 84 -19.23 0.89 -12.87
C ILE A 84 -19.50 0.04 -14.11
N GLU A 85 -19.55 -1.29 -13.96
CA GLU A 85 -19.82 -2.20 -15.08
C GLU A 85 -21.19 -1.92 -15.69
N THR A 86 -22.22 -1.81 -14.84
CA THR A 86 -23.59 -1.50 -15.25
C THR A 86 -23.68 -0.16 -16.00
N LEU A 87 -23.00 0.87 -15.47
CA LEU A 87 -22.94 2.18 -16.13
C LEU A 87 -22.23 2.08 -17.47
N PHE A 88 -21.08 1.43 -17.55
CA PHE A 88 -20.32 1.28 -18.78
C PHE A 88 -21.11 0.52 -19.86
N HIS A 89 -21.75 -0.60 -19.51
CA HIS A 89 -22.61 -1.35 -20.43
C HIS A 89 -23.75 -0.48 -20.94
N SER A 90 -24.45 0.24 -20.04
CA SER A 90 -25.56 1.12 -20.44
C SER A 90 -25.12 2.26 -21.36
N LEU A 91 -23.89 2.77 -21.21
CA LEU A 91 -23.35 3.85 -22.02
C LEU A 91 -22.83 3.37 -23.38
N SER A 92 -22.27 2.16 -23.42
CA SER A 92 -21.60 1.55 -24.57
C SER A 92 -22.53 0.76 -25.49
N GLU A 93 -23.74 0.40 -25.04
CA GLU A 93 -24.72 -0.29 -25.87
C GLU A 93 -25.04 0.49 -27.16
N PRO A 94 -25.06 -0.16 -28.35
CA PRO A 94 -25.35 0.49 -29.61
C PRO A 94 -26.77 1.07 -29.66
N LYS A 95 -26.88 2.40 -29.61
CA LYS A 95 -28.17 3.12 -29.66
C LYS A 95 -28.62 3.29 -31.10
N ARG A 96 -29.52 2.43 -31.56
CA ARG A 96 -30.00 2.41 -32.96
C ARG A 96 -31.22 3.29 -33.19
N THR A 97 -32.01 3.61 -32.15
CA THR A 97 -33.23 4.40 -32.30
C THR A 97 -33.21 5.73 -31.52
N LEU A 98 -34.06 6.69 -31.90
CA LEU A 98 -34.28 7.91 -31.12
C LEU A 98 -34.85 7.62 -29.72
N ALA A 99 -35.68 6.58 -29.58
CA ALA A 99 -36.24 6.18 -28.30
C ALA A 99 -35.15 5.72 -27.31
N ASP A 100 -34.12 5.01 -27.80
CA ASP A 100 -32.99 4.58 -26.98
C ASP A 100 -32.19 5.78 -26.47
N LYS A 101 -32.00 6.82 -27.30
CA LYS A 101 -31.34 8.06 -26.90
C LYS A 101 -32.12 8.82 -25.82
N VAL A 102 -33.45 8.86 -25.91
CA VAL A 102 -34.32 9.53 -24.91
C VAL A 102 -34.31 8.78 -23.58
N ARG A 103 -34.28 7.44 -23.58
CA ARG A 103 -34.22 6.60 -22.37
C ARG A 103 -32.96 6.82 -21.54
N MET A 104 -31.92 7.41 -22.11
CA MET A 104 -30.66 7.71 -21.42
C MET A 104 -30.59 9.06 -20.75
N LEU A 105 -31.48 9.99 -21.11
CA LEU A 105 -31.49 11.33 -20.51
C LEU A 105 -31.60 11.30 -18.97
N PRO A 106 -32.42 10.42 -18.35
CA PRO A 106 -32.47 10.32 -16.90
C PRO A 106 -31.14 9.83 -16.28
N GLN A 107 -30.48 8.86 -16.92
CA GLN A 107 -29.19 8.34 -16.45
C GLN A 107 -28.07 9.39 -16.59
N LEU A 108 -28.02 10.10 -17.71
CA LEU A 108 -27.08 11.21 -17.91
C LEU A 108 -27.33 12.35 -16.92
N GLY A 109 -28.60 12.67 -16.65
CA GLY A 109 -28.98 13.64 -15.62
C GLY A 109 -28.55 13.21 -14.22
N LYS A 110 -28.67 11.90 -13.91
CA LYS A 110 -28.19 11.32 -12.66
C LYS A 110 -26.67 11.44 -12.53
N ILE A 111 -25.90 11.10 -13.57
CA ILE A 111 -24.44 11.26 -13.59
C ILE A 111 -24.05 12.74 -13.44
N ALA A 112 -24.70 13.64 -14.20
CA ALA A 112 -24.46 15.07 -14.12
C ALA A 112 -24.73 15.64 -12.72
N SER A 113 -25.70 15.08 -11.98
CA SER A 113 -26.01 15.50 -10.60
C SER A 113 -24.91 15.17 -9.58
N TRP A 114 -23.96 14.32 -9.96
CA TRP A 114 -22.81 13.92 -9.14
C TRP A 114 -21.55 14.70 -9.45
N MET A 115 -21.53 15.46 -10.54
CA MET A 115 -20.38 16.26 -10.93
C MET A 115 -20.08 17.34 -9.87
N PRO A 116 -18.81 17.57 -9.53
CA PRO A 116 -18.44 18.59 -8.56
C PRO A 116 -18.91 19.96 -9.01
N LYS A 117 -19.29 20.79 -8.03
CA LYS A 117 -19.83 22.13 -8.28
C LYS A 117 -19.14 23.16 -7.39
N THR A 118 -18.59 24.19 -8.00
CA THR A 118 -18.17 25.40 -7.27
C THR A 118 -19.38 26.18 -6.78
N ILE A 119 -19.36 26.56 -5.51
CA ILE A 119 -20.37 27.41 -4.87
C ILE A 119 -19.75 28.75 -4.47
N GLY A 120 -20.56 29.81 -4.46
CA GLY A 120 -20.16 31.12 -3.95
C GLY A 120 -20.25 31.19 -2.43
N GLY A 121 -19.52 32.14 -1.83
CA GLY A 121 -19.51 32.36 -0.37
C GLY A 121 -18.45 31.54 0.36
N LYS A 122 -18.61 31.40 1.68
CA LYS A 122 -17.70 30.63 2.54
C LYS A 122 -18.23 29.23 2.82
N GLY A 123 -17.32 28.26 2.83
CA GLY A 123 -17.61 26.88 3.25
C GLY A 123 -17.65 26.73 4.78
N ALA A 124 -18.10 25.57 5.26
CA ALA A 124 -17.98 25.22 6.67
C ALA A 124 -16.51 25.13 7.09
N CYS A 125 -15.64 24.67 6.20
CA CYS A 125 -14.18 24.62 6.36
C CYS A 125 -13.52 26.00 6.58
N GLN A 126 -14.26 27.11 6.43
CA GLN A 126 -13.77 28.50 6.55
C GLN A 126 -14.43 29.27 7.71
N GLN A 127 -15.04 28.57 8.66
CA GLN A 127 -15.66 29.18 9.84
C GLN A 127 -14.64 29.86 10.76
N VAL A 128 -13.47 29.25 10.91
CA VAL A 128 -12.31 29.80 11.62
C VAL A 128 -11.16 29.95 10.61
N ILE A 129 -10.50 31.11 10.62
CA ILE A 129 -9.41 31.45 9.70
C ILE A 129 -8.19 31.87 10.53
N MET A 130 -7.11 31.11 10.41
CA MET A 130 -5.81 31.36 11.03
C MET A 130 -4.87 31.93 9.96
N GLN A 131 -4.76 33.27 9.90
CA GLN A 131 -3.88 33.97 8.96
C GLN A 131 -2.40 33.95 9.39
N ASP A 132 -2.12 33.73 10.68
CA ASP A 132 -0.80 33.32 11.18
C ASP A 132 -0.90 31.80 11.42
N PRO A 133 -0.53 30.97 10.42
CA PRO A 133 -0.72 29.53 10.50
C PRO A 133 0.20 28.92 11.56
N ASP A 134 -0.34 27.94 12.29
CA ASP A 134 0.40 27.19 13.29
C ASP A 134 -0.02 25.72 13.28
N LEU A 135 0.77 24.91 12.57
CA LEU A 135 0.66 23.46 12.47
C LEU A 135 0.87 22.75 13.81
N THR A 136 1.57 23.37 14.77
CA THR A 136 1.82 22.75 16.09
C THR A 136 0.56 22.67 16.96
N ARG A 137 -0.51 23.38 16.56
CA ARG A 137 -1.83 23.29 17.17
C ARG A 137 -2.63 22.07 16.71
N LEU A 138 -2.17 21.36 15.67
CA LEU A 138 -2.76 20.12 15.19
C LEU A 138 -2.11 18.92 15.91
N PRO A 139 -2.84 17.83 16.19
CA PRO A 139 -2.30 16.62 16.80
C PRO A 139 -1.52 15.77 15.78
N VAL A 140 -0.53 16.36 15.11
CA VAL A 140 0.30 15.66 14.12
C VAL A 140 1.15 14.62 14.85
N MET A 141 1.03 13.35 14.43
CA MET A 141 1.66 12.24 15.12
C MET A 141 3.12 12.04 14.69
N THR A 142 3.98 11.67 15.64
CA THR A 142 5.21 10.93 15.35
C THR A 142 4.92 9.47 15.64
N CYS A 143 4.91 8.64 14.60
CA CYS A 143 4.33 7.31 14.70
C CYS A 143 5.32 6.31 15.30
N TRP A 144 6.55 6.31 14.81
CA TRP A 144 7.54 5.29 15.15
C TRP A 144 8.82 5.87 15.75
N PRO A 145 9.55 5.09 16.58
CA PRO A 145 10.66 5.62 17.37
C PRO A 145 11.77 6.29 16.55
N SER A 146 12.01 5.84 15.32
CA SER A 146 13.04 6.40 14.44
C SER A 146 12.50 7.34 13.37
N ASP A 147 11.21 7.72 13.40
CA ASP A 147 10.69 8.73 12.48
C ASP A 147 11.43 10.06 12.63
N GLY A 148 11.69 10.74 11.52
CA GLY A 148 12.41 12.03 11.49
C GLY A 148 11.65 13.18 12.16
N GLY A 149 10.38 12.99 12.51
CA GLY A 149 9.53 14.00 13.14
C GLY A 149 8.04 13.67 13.05
N PRO A 150 7.15 14.65 13.28
CA PRO A 150 5.71 14.50 13.11
C PRO A 150 5.28 14.56 11.63
N PHE A 151 4.32 13.71 11.25
CA PHE A 151 3.83 13.57 9.88
C PHE A 151 2.31 13.71 9.78
N ILE A 152 1.86 14.49 8.80
CA ILE A 152 0.46 14.47 8.35
C ILE A 152 0.32 13.27 7.40
N THR A 153 -0.51 12.28 7.79
CA THR A 153 -0.56 10.97 7.12
C THR A 153 -1.77 10.75 6.21
N LEU A 154 -2.87 11.49 6.39
CA LEU A 154 -4.04 11.49 5.48
C LEU A 154 -4.28 12.83 4.74
N PRO A 155 -3.24 13.55 4.25
CA PRO A 155 -3.44 14.81 3.55
C PRO A 155 -4.03 14.57 2.15
N VAL A 156 -5.09 15.29 1.82
CA VAL A 156 -5.68 15.30 0.47
C VAL A 156 -5.23 16.59 -0.22
N ILE A 157 -4.26 16.46 -1.11
CA ILE A 157 -3.45 17.56 -1.65
C ILE A 157 -3.95 17.97 -3.04
N HIS A 158 -4.30 19.25 -3.17
CA HIS A 158 -4.72 19.91 -4.39
C HIS A 158 -3.56 20.61 -5.08
N THR A 159 -3.35 20.27 -6.35
CA THR A 159 -2.40 20.96 -7.23
C THR A 159 -3.06 21.28 -8.56
N MET A 160 -2.54 22.28 -9.26
CA MET A 160 -3.09 22.74 -10.54
C MET A 160 -2.00 22.77 -11.60
N ASP A 161 -2.29 22.23 -12.78
CA ASP A 161 -1.39 22.35 -13.92
C ASP A 161 -1.31 23.82 -14.37
N PRO A 162 -0.11 24.44 -14.40
CA PRO A 162 0.03 25.86 -14.73
C PRO A 162 -0.31 26.19 -16.19
N GLU A 163 -0.40 25.20 -17.08
CA GLU A 163 -0.65 25.41 -18.51
C GLU A 163 -2.13 25.38 -18.88
N ASN A 164 -2.90 24.48 -18.26
CA ASN A 164 -4.30 24.24 -18.63
C ASN A 164 -5.29 24.40 -17.46
N GLY A 165 -4.81 24.62 -16.23
CA GLY A 165 -5.65 24.80 -15.05
C GLY A 165 -6.40 23.54 -14.60
N ILE A 166 -5.99 22.35 -15.05
CA ILE A 166 -6.56 21.08 -14.59
C ILE A 166 -6.06 20.80 -13.17
N ARG A 167 -7.00 20.44 -12.30
CA ARG A 167 -6.73 20.01 -10.93
C ARG A 167 -6.23 18.57 -10.90
N ASN A 168 -5.32 18.30 -9.98
CA ASN A 168 -5.03 16.95 -9.47
C ASN A 168 -5.24 16.92 -7.96
N VAL A 169 -5.87 15.86 -7.46
CA VAL A 169 -5.98 15.56 -6.03
C VAL A 169 -5.21 14.28 -5.72
N GLY A 170 -4.27 14.33 -4.77
CA GLY A 170 -3.47 13.16 -4.40
C GLY A 170 -3.18 13.10 -2.91
N MET A 171 -2.77 11.94 -2.42
CA MET A 171 -2.36 11.76 -1.03
C MET A 171 -0.86 11.49 -0.93
N TYR A 172 -0.15 12.34 -0.17
CA TYR A 172 1.30 12.26 0.03
C TYR A 172 1.65 12.74 1.44
N ARG A 173 2.39 11.95 2.23
CA ARG A 173 2.76 12.35 3.59
C ARG A 173 3.50 13.70 3.63
N MET A 174 3.32 14.44 4.72
CA MET A 174 3.97 15.74 4.91
C MET A 174 4.64 15.81 6.29
N GLN A 175 5.97 15.88 6.34
CA GLN A 175 6.70 16.09 7.59
C GLN A 175 6.57 17.53 8.05
N VAL A 176 6.19 17.76 9.30
CA VAL A 176 6.10 19.10 9.89
C VAL A 176 7.44 19.49 10.51
N PHE A 177 7.99 20.63 10.07
CA PHE A 177 9.27 21.17 10.55
C PHE A 177 9.11 22.39 11.47
N GLY A 178 7.91 22.93 11.57
CA GLY A 178 7.61 24.11 12.38
C GLY A 178 6.15 24.52 12.23
N LYS A 179 5.83 25.74 12.67
CA LYS A 179 4.46 26.27 12.65
C LYS A 179 3.87 26.42 11.25
N ASP A 180 4.70 26.66 10.24
CA ASP A 180 4.27 27.08 8.90
C ASP A 180 5.07 26.41 7.77
N LEU A 181 5.77 25.31 8.07
CA LEU A 181 6.65 24.64 7.12
C LEU A 181 6.48 23.12 7.17
N THR A 182 6.25 22.52 6.01
CA THR A 182 6.33 21.06 5.83
C THR A 182 7.25 20.65 4.69
N GLY A 183 7.72 19.41 4.72
CA GLY A 183 8.23 18.72 3.54
C GLY A 183 7.06 18.21 2.68
N MET A 184 7.23 18.20 1.35
CA MET A 184 6.22 17.75 0.40
C MET A 184 6.68 16.49 -0.36
N HIS A 185 6.26 15.31 0.09
CA HIS A 185 6.79 14.01 -0.36
C HIS A 185 6.18 13.53 -1.68
N TRP A 186 6.38 14.27 -2.79
CA TRP A 186 5.89 13.83 -4.11
C TRP A 186 6.83 12.82 -4.76
N HIS A 187 6.35 11.59 -4.97
CA HIS A 187 7.09 10.61 -5.77
C HIS A 187 7.21 11.06 -7.24
N LYS A 188 8.36 10.78 -7.85
CA LYS A 188 8.77 11.24 -9.19
C LYS A 188 7.74 11.02 -10.30
N HIS A 189 6.97 9.94 -10.22
CA HIS A 189 6.02 9.51 -11.24
C HIS A 189 4.59 10.07 -11.04
N LYS A 190 4.34 10.84 -9.97
CA LYS A 190 3.01 11.35 -9.65
C LYS A 190 2.71 12.65 -10.42
N VAL A 191 1.42 12.93 -10.64
CA VAL A 191 0.95 14.10 -11.38
C VAL A 191 1.40 15.40 -10.71
N SER A 192 1.35 15.51 -9.38
CA SER A 192 1.85 16.69 -8.65
C SER A 192 3.34 16.95 -8.87
N ALA A 193 4.18 15.91 -9.01
CA ALA A 193 5.59 16.07 -9.37
C ALA A 193 5.77 16.53 -10.84
N ALA A 194 4.85 16.17 -11.74
CA ALA A 194 4.82 16.71 -13.09
C ALA A 194 4.41 18.20 -13.09
N HIS A 195 3.41 18.59 -12.29
CA HIS A 195 3.04 20.00 -12.10
C HIS A 195 4.23 20.80 -11.55
N PHE A 196 4.90 20.32 -10.50
CA PHE A 196 6.07 20.98 -9.91
C PHE A 196 7.18 21.27 -10.95
N ARG A 197 7.50 20.29 -11.82
CA ARG A 197 8.47 20.50 -12.91
C ARG A 197 8.04 21.58 -13.89
N LYS A 198 6.75 21.71 -14.19
CA LYS A 198 6.23 22.80 -15.04
C LYS A 198 6.37 24.17 -14.36
N TYR A 199 6.01 24.27 -13.07
CA TYR A 199 6.23 25.51 -12.30
C TYR A 199 7.71 25.89 -12.22
N GLN A 200 8.59 24.91 -12.04
CA GLN A 200 10.03 25.10 -12.04
C GLN A 200 10.52 25.66 -13.39
N ALA A 201 10.07 25.08 -14.50
CA ALA A 201 10.41 25.57 -15.84
C ALA A 201 9.91 27.00 -16.11
N MET A 202 8.81 27.41 -15.45
CA MET A 202 8.25 28.76 -15.54
C MET A 202 8.82 29.74 -14.51
N GLY A 203 9.62 29.29 -13.54
CA GLY A 203 10.10 30.12 -12.44
C GLY A 203 8.98 30.70 -11.58
N LYS A 204 7.88 29.96 -11.38
CA LYS A 204 6.70 30.41 -10.63
C LYS A 204 6.49 29.57 -9.37
N LYS A 205 6.00 30.21 -8.30
CA LYS A 205 5.50 29.52 -7.10
C LYS A 205 4.29 28.66 -7.46
N MET A 206 4.29 27.42 -6.97
CA MET A 206 3.23 26.46 -7.16
C MET A 206 2.23 26.56 -6.00
N PRO A 207 0.97 26.98 -6.23
CA PRO A 207 -0.03 26.99 -5.17
C PRO A 207 -0.46 25.56 -4.82
N VAL A 208 -0.60 25.29 -3.53
CA VAL A 208 -1.02 23.99 -3.01
C VAL A 208 -2.02 24.20 -1.87
N ALA A 209 -3.15 23.50 -1.95
CA ALA A 209 -4.06 23.36 -0.81
C ALA A 209 -4.02 21.92 -0.32
N VAL A 210 -4.25 21.72 0.96
CA VAL A 210 -4.36 20.41 1.60
C VAL A 210 -5.61 20.40 2.43
N ILE A 211 -6.46 19.39 2.28
CA ILE A 211 -7.57 19.19 3.19
C ILE A 211 -7.32 17.99 4.10
N LEU A 212 -7.89 18.06 5.29
CA LEU A 212 -8.01 16.97 6.23
C LEU A 212 -9.48 16.87 6.63
N GLY A 213 -10.02 15.65 6.61
CA GLY A 213 -11.39 15.36 7.00
C GLY A 213 -12.41 15.70 5.90
N GLY A 214 -13.64 15.99 6.32
CA GLY A 214 -14.82 16.03 5.48
C GLY A 214 -15.47 14.65 5.32
N ASP A 215 -16.06 14.39 4.15
CA ASP A 215 -16.59 13.07 3.85
C ASP A 215 -15.41 12.08 3.67
N PRO A 216 -15.41 10.89 4.34
CA PRO A 216 -14.31 9.93 4.25
C PRO A 216 -14.00 9.48 2.82
N VAL A 217 -14.96 9.60 1.89
CA VAL A 217 -14.72 9.33 0.45
C VAL A 217 -13.67 10.27 -0.15
N TYR A 218 -13.45 11.48 0.37
CA TYR A 218 -12.39 12.36 -0.13
C TYR A 218 -11.00 11.77 0.11
N THR A 219 -10.81 11.20 1.29
CA THR A 219 -9.56 10.52 1.68
C THR A 219 -9.30 9.36 0.74
N TYR A 220 -10.30 8.50 0.50
CA TYR A 220 -10.18 7.39 -0.46
C TYR A 220 -9.99 7.86 -1.91
N ALA A 221 -10.76 8.83 -2.38
CA ALA A 221 -10.71 9.28 -3.77
C ALA A 221 -9.32 9.85 -4.14
N ALA A 222 -8.60 10.43 -3.17
CA ALA A 222 -7.24 10.93 -3.36
C ALA A 222 -6.17 9.82 -3.51
N THR A 223 -6.48 8.58 -3.15
CA THR A 223 -5.57 7.42 -3.33
C THR A 223 -5.87 6.66 -4.62
N ALA A 224 -7.04 6.87 -5.22
CA ALA A 224 -7.53 6.11 -6.36
C ALA A 224 -6.67 6.33 -7.63
N PRO A 225 -6.27 5.28 -8.36
CA PRO A 225 -5.47 5.39 -9.58
C PRO A 225 -6.32 5.81 -10.80
N LEU A 226 -6.77 7.06 -10.80
CA LEU A 226 -7.61 7.59 -11.88
C LEU A 226 -6.81 7.96 -13.14
N PRO A 227 -7.43 7.88 -14.34
CA PRO A 227 -6.84 8.42 -15.55
C PRO A 227 -6.62 9.94 -15.45
N PRO A 228 -5.61 10.53 -16.10
CA PRO A 228 -5.25 11.94 -15.96
C PRO A 228 -6.36 12.97 -16.22
N ASN A 229 -7.40 12.60 -16.96
CA ASN A 229 -8.51 13.49 -17.32
C ASN A 229 -9.76 13.29 -16.43
N VAL A 230 -9.69 12.42 -15.41
CA VAL A 230 -10.79 12.14 -14.49
C VAL A 230 -10.45 12.74 -13.13
N ASP A 231 -11.19 13.76 -12.74
CA ASP A 231 -11.03 14.46 -11.47
C ASP A 231 -11.52 13.58 -10.29
N GLU A 232 -10.74 13.54 -9.22
CA GLU A 232 -11.02 12.71 -8.04
C GLU A 232 -12.37 13.06 -7.39
N TYR A 233 -12.81 14.31 -7.50
CA TYR A 233 -14.14 14.70 -7.01
C TYR A 233 -15.31 14.25 -7.89
N MET A 234 -15.05 13.85 -9.14
CA MET A 234 -16.04 13.12 -9.93
C MET A 234 -16.23 11.70 -9.38
N LEU A 235 -15.14 11.01 -9.05
CA LEU A 235 -15.20 9.70 -8.39
C LEU A 235 -15.89 9.82 -7.03
N ALA A 236 -15.50 10.81 -6.22
CA ALA A 236 -16.13 11.03 -4.93
C ALA A 236 -17.63 11.32 -5.08
N GLY A 237 -18.02 12.15 -6.05
CA GLY A 237 -19.42 12.43 -6.34
C GLY A 237 -20.20 11.19 -6.77
N PHE A 238 -19.58 10.33 -7.60
CA PHE A 238 -20.14 9.06 -8.06
C PHE A 238 -20.36 8.08 -6.91
N ILE A 239 -19.36 7.85 -6.06
CA ILE A 239 -19.47 6.97 -4.89
C ILE A 239 -20.55 7.52 -3.95
N ARG A 240 -20.51 8.83 -3.68
CA ARG A 240 -21.44 9.48 -2.77
C ARG A 240 -22.88 9.58 -3.28
N LYS A 241 -23.11 9.32 -4.58
CA LYS A 241 -24.35 9.64 -5.29
C LYS A 241 -24.79 11.10 -5.09
N LYS A 242 -23.83 12.00 -4.85
CA LYS A 242 -24.04 13.40 -4.49
C LYS A 242 -22.80 14.22 -4.85
N LYS A 243 -23.00 15.32 -5.59
CA LYS A 243 -21.94 16.27 -5.93
C LYS A 243 -21.10 16.71 -4.73
N VAL A 244 -19.83 16.96 -5.00
CA VAL A 244 -18.92 17.66 -4.07
C VAL A 244 -19.09 19.16 -4.27
N GLU A 245 -19.41 19.89 -3.21
CA GLU A 245 -19.51 21.36 -3.26
C GLU A 245 -18.16 21.95 -2.91
N LEU A 246 -17.60 22.73 -3.84
CA LEU A 246 -16.26 23.29 -3.73
C LEU A 246 -16.33 24.80 -3.45
N VAL A 247 -15.49 25.29 -2.55
CA VAL A 247 -15.33 26.72 -2.22
C VAL A 247 -13.92 27.17 -2.55
N LYS A 248 -13.79 28.45 -2.91
CA LYS A 248 -12.50 29.09 -3.20
C LYS A 248 -11.66 29.19 -1.93
N CYS A 249 -10.37 28.87 -2.03
CA CYS A 249 -9.37 29.07 -0.98
C CYS A 249 -9.21 30.55 -0.61
N ILE A 250 -8.78 30.84 0.61
CA ILE A 250 -8.64 32.21 1.13
C ILE A 250 -7.45 32.95 0.50
N THR A 251 -6.32 32.27 0.39
CA THR A 251 -5.01 32.84 0.01
C THR A 251 -4.52 32.39 -1.37
N LEU A 252 -5.12 31.35 -1.95
CA LEU A 252 -4.74 30.77 -3.24
C LEU A 252 -5.68 31.27 -4.36
N THR A 253 -5.48 32.53 -4.73
CA THR A 253 -6.34 33.26 -5.65
C THR A 253 -5.72 33.44 -7.03
N GLU A 254 -6.57 33.70 -8.03
CA GLU A 254 -6.17 34.02 -9.39
C GLU A 254 -5.18 35.20 -9.46
N GLU A 255 -5.40 36.22 -8.63
CA GLU A 255 -4.49 37.38 -8.55
C GLU A 255 -3.06 36.98 -8.14
N ARG A 256 -2.92 35.98 -7.25
CA ARG A 256 -1.62 35.56 -6.70
C ARG A 256 -0.95 34.49 -7.55
N PHE A 257 -1.72 33.59 -8.16
CA PHE A 257 -1.17 32.38 -8.80
C PHE A 257 -1.67 32.11 -10.23
N GLY A 258 -2.58 32.94 -10.76
CA GLY A 258 -3.11 32.84 -12.12
C GLY A 258 -4.39 31.99 -12.27
N PHE A 259 -4.86 31.35 -11.20
CA PHE A 259 -6.17 30.69 -11.11
C PHE A 259 -6.61 30.56 -9.64
N ASP A 260 -7.90 30.32 -9.42
CA ASP A 260 -8.46 30.05 -8.10
C ASP A 260 -8.41 28.56 -7.73
N ILE A 261 -7.81 28.22 -6.58
CA ILE A 261 -7.89 26.86 -6.04
C ILE A 261 -9.18 26.69 -5.25
N HIS A 262 -9.84 25.55 -5.47
CA HIS A 262 -11.09 25.20 -4.82
C HIS A 262 -10.97 23.88 -4.05
N VAL A 263 -11.54 23.84 -2.85
CA VAL A 263 -11.54 22.70 -1.93
C VAL A 263 -12.97 22.39 -1.46
N PRO A 264 -13.27 21.16 -0.98
CA PRO A 264 -14.57 20.80 -0.43
C PRO A 264 -15.00 21.76 0.68
N ALA A 265 -16.22 22.27 0.57
CA ALA A 265 -16.81 23.21 1.52
C ALA A 265 -17.02 22.59 2.91
N ASP A 266 -17.09 21.27 2.97
CA ASP A 266 -17.34 20.45 4.14
C ASP A 266 -16.10 19.79 4.75
N ALA A 267 -14.89 20.08 4.24
CA ALA A 267 -13.64 19.66 4.88
C ALA A 267 -13.55 20.14 6.34
N ASP A 268 -12.86 19.38 7.20
CA ASP A 268 -12.68 19.75 8.61
C ASP A 268 -11.59 20.82 8.76
N ILE A 269 -10.44 20.60 8.12
CA ILE A 269 -9.28 21.50 8.14
C ILE A 269 -8.77 21.68 6.70
N VAL A 270 -8.38 22.91 6.36
CA VAL A 270 -7.73 23.27 5.09
C VAL A 270 -6.43 23.98 5.43
N ILE A 271 -5.32 23.52 4.85
CA ILE A 271 -4.00 24.11 4.94
C ILE A 271 -3.67 24.66 3.56
N GLU A 272 -3.49 25.97 3.45
CA GLU A 272 -3.21 26.66 2.20
C GLU A 272 -1.77 27.14 2.19
N GLY A 273 -1.11 27.07 1.04
CA GLY A 273 0.26 27.54 0.92
C GLY A 273 0.82 27.45 -0.49
N TYR A 274 2.13 27.42 -0.58
CA TYR A 274 2.83 27.26 -1.85
C TYR A 274 4.13 26.49 -1.69
N VAL A 275 4.58 25.90 -2.80
CA VAL A 275 5.94 25.39 -2.97
C VAL A 275 6.67 26.34 -3.91
N ASP A 276 7.85 26.81 -3.52
CA ASP A 276 8.70 27.63 -4.38
C ASP A 276 9.76 26.74 -5.05
N PRO A 277 9.73 26.54 -6.39
CA PRO A 277 10.75 25.77 -7.07
C PRO A 277 12.17 26.36 -7.01
N ALA A 278 12.31 27.62 -6.59
CA ALA A 278 13.60 28.27 -6.38
C ALA A 278 14.23 27.96 -5.02
N ASP A 279 13.47 27.38 -4.08
CA ASP A 279 14.00 27.04 -2.77
C ASP A 279 14.93 25.83 -2.80
N ASP A 280 15.90 25.84 -1.90
CA ASP A 280 16.61 24.62 -1.52
C ASP A 280 15.63 23.58 -0.96
N LEU A 281 15.83 22.33 -1.34
CA LEU A 281 15.09 21.20 -0.79
C LEU A 281 15.32 21.06 0.73
N ILE A 282 14.40 20.37 1.40
CA ILE A 282 14.48 20.03 2.82
C ILE A 282 14.68 18.53 3.00
N TRP A 283 15.47 18.14 4.00
CA TRP A 283 15.75 16.75 4.32
C TRP A 283 14.57 16.16 5.12
N GLU A 284 13.77 15.31 4.49
CA GLU A 284 12.59 14.66 5.08
C GLU A 284 12.89 13.20 5.43
N GLY A 285 12.20 12.69 6.45
CA GLY A 285 12.32 11.32 6.93
C GLY A 285 13.49 11.13 7.90
N PRO A 286 13.82 9.88 8.23
CA PRO A 286 13.17 8.65 7.78
C PRO A 286 11.73 8.52 8.30
N PHE A 287 10.95 7.59 7.76
CA PHE A 287 9.54 7.39 8.11
C PHE A 287 9.18 5.91 8.07
N GLY A 288 8.54 5.38 9.11
CA GLY A 288 8.01 4.02 9.08
C GLY A 288 6.89 3.91 8.05
N ASP A 289 7.09 3.09 7.01
CA ASP A 289 6.22 3.00 5.83
C ASP A 289 5.34 1.73 5.80
N HIS A 290 4.40 1.69 4.86
CA HIS A 290 3.44 0.60 4.64
C HIS A 290 4.07 -0.77 4.32
N THR A 291 5.34 -0.76 3.92
CA THR A 291 6.11 -1.98 3.68
C THR A 291 6.43 -2.71 4.99
N GLY A 292 6.32 -2.04 6.13
CA GLY A 292 6.81 -2.49 7.43
C GLY A 292 8.28 -2.18 7.69
N TYR A 293 8.92 -1.42 6.80
CA TYR A 293 10.29 -0.94 6.92
C TYR A 293 10.34 0.58 6.95
N TYR A 294 11.41 1.14 7.53
CA TYR A 294 11.65 2.58 7.42
C TYR A 294 11.98 2.96 5.98
N SER A 295 11.24 3.90 5.43
CA SER A 295 11.66 4.66 4.26
C SER A 295 12.80 5.60 4.67
N LEU A 296 13.90 5.55 3.91
CA LEU A 296 15.09 6.34 4.16
C LEU A 296 14.83 7.83 3.91
N ALA A 297 15.58 8.68 4.60
CA ALA A 297 15.50 10.11 4.42
C ALA A 297 16.03 10.55 3.04
N ASP A 298 15.41 11.58 2.45
CA ASP A 298 15.82 12.18 1.18
C ASP A 298 15.41 13.66 1.08
N TRP A 299 15.79 14.32 -0.01
CA TRP A 299 15.52 15.73 -0.26
C TRP A 299 14.17 15.96 -0.97
N TYR A 300 13.31 16.76 -0.34
CA TYR A 300 11.97 17.09 -0.85
C TYR A 300 11.70 18.60 -0.89
N PRO A 301 10.74 19.06 -1.72
CA PRO A 301 10.36 20.48 -1.74
C PRO A 301 9.78 20.96 -0.41
N LYS A 302 10.00 22.24 -0.11
CA LYS A 302 9.39 22.95 1.03
C LYS A 302 7.99 23.41 0.68
N PHE A 303 7.03 23.12 1.55
CA PHE A 303 5.68 23.68 1.48
C PHE A 303 5.53 24.73 2.58
N HIS A 304 5.37 25.98 2.15
CA HIS A 304 5.18 27.14 3.02
C HIS A 304 3.70 27.38 3.23
N VAL A 305 3.25 27.18 4.46
CA VAL A 305 1.85 27.40 4.84
C VAL A 305 1.61 28.89 5.00
N THR A 306 0.54 29.38 4.38
CA THR A 306 0.12 30.79 4.44
C THR A 306 -1.17 30.99 5.22
N CYS A 307 -2.00 29.96 5.35
CA CYS A 307 -3.27 30.04 6.08
C CYS A 307 -3.72 28.64 6.49
N ILE A 308 -4.32 28.52 7.67
CA ILE A 308 -5.08 27.34 8.07
C ILE A 308 -6.53 27.78 8.29
N THR A 309 -7.49 27.12 7.66
CA THR A 309 -8.92 27.32 7.95
C THR A 309 -9.54 26.04 8.45
N HIS A 310 -10.52 26.13 9.33
CA HIS A 310 -11.20 24.93 9.82
C HIS A 310 -12.64 25.22 10.23
N ARG A 311 -13.40 24.13 10.37
CA ARG A 311 -14.70 24.13 11.03
C ARG A 311 -14.55 24.32 12.54
N LYS A 312 -15.57 24.85 13.22
CA LYS A 312 -15.54 24.99 14.69
C LYS A 312 -15.49 23.66 15.44
N ASP A 313 -16.06 22.62 14.86
CA ASP A 313 -16.17 21.25 15.38
C ASP A 313 -15.23 20.28 14.64
N ALA A 314 -14.11 20.79 14.12
CA ALA A 314 -13.19 20.00 13.30
C ALA A 314 -12.56 18.85 14.08
N VAL A 315 -12.44 17.69 13.42
CA VAL A 315 -11.68 16.54 13.90
C VAL A 315 -10.49 16.31 12.97
N TYR A 316 -9.31 16.03 13.52
CA TYR A 316 -8.11 15.70 12.75
C TYR A 316 -8.09 14.21 12.42
N PRO A 317 -8.29 13.79 11.15
CA PRO A 317 -8.09 12.40 10.77
C PRO A 317 -6.60 12.10 10.65
N SER A 318 -6.21 10.92 11.14
CA SER A 318 -4.84 10.42 11.04
C SER A 318 -4.86 8.91 10.79
N THR A 319 -3.74 8.40 10.32
CA THR A 319 -3.48 6.97 10.20
C THR A 319 -2.06 6.62 10.62
N ILE A 320 -1.81 5.33 10.83
CA ILE A 320 -0.46 4.76 10.94
C ILE A 320 -0.27 3.75 9.80
N VAL A 321 0.98 3.63 9.35
CA VAL A 321 1.42 2.57 8.43
C VAL A 321 2.61 1.87 9.07
N GLY A 322 2.88 0.63 8.66
CA GLY A 322 3.88 -0.21 9.32
C GLY A 322 3.80 -1.63 8.80
N ILE A 323 4.28 -2.60 9.61
CA ILE A 323 4.16 -4.03 9.25
C ILE A 323 2.66 -4.29 8.99
N PRO A 324 2.25 -4.95 7.89
CA PRO A 324 0.84 -5.16 7.57
C PRO A 324 0.17 -6.20 8.50
N PRO A 325 -1.18 -6.22 8.63
CA PRO A 325 -2.13 -5.24 8.09
C PRO A 325 -2.07 -3.91 8.85
N GLN A 326 -2.32 -2.80 8.16
CA GLN A 326 -2.64 -1.51 8.74
C GLN A 326 -3.95 -0.97 8.12
N GLU A 327 -4.36 0.27 8.43
CA GLU A 327 -5.58 0.86 7.86
C GLU A 327 -5.54 0.95 6.32
N ASP A 328 -4.36 1.18 5.76
CA ASP A 328 -4.10 1.13 4.32
C ASP A 328 -4.39 -0.24 3.67
N ALA A 329 -4.43 -1.33 4.44
CA ALA A 329 -4.89 -2.67 4.01
C ALA A 329 -6.24 -2.59 3.30
N TRP A 330 -7.16 -1.87 3.92
CA TRP A 330 -8.54 -1.82 3.49
C TRP A 330 -8.78 -0.75 2.42
N ILE A 331 -7.98 0.32 2.41
CA ILE A 331 -7.92 1.28 1.31
C ILE A 331 -7.39 0.60 0.04
N GLY A 332 -6.34 -0.22 0.17
CA GLY A 332 -5.78 -1.05 -0.89
C GLY A 332 -6.79 -2.06 -1.42
N LYS A 333 -7.49 -2.78 -0.54
CA LYS A 333 -8.57 -3.71 -0.93
C LYS A 333 -9.73 -3.01 -1.62
N ALA A 334 -10.16 -1.84 -1.17
CA ALA A 334 -11.17 -1.07 -1.89
C ALA A 334 -10.70 -0.69 -3.29
N THR A 335 -9.45 -0.24 -3.43
CA THR A 335 -8.85 0.08 -4.74
C THR A 335 -8.82 -1.15 -5.65
N GLU A 336 -8.37 -2.29 -5.13
CA GLU A 336 -8.35 -3.58 -5.82
C GLU A 336 -9.73 -3.92 -6.41
N ARG A 337 -10.77 -3.96 -5.56
CA ARG A 337 -12.13 -4.33 -5.98
C ARG A 337 -12.71 -3.32 -6.96
N ILE A 338 -12.61 -2.03 -6.67
CA ILE A 338 -13.21 -0.95 -7.48
C ILE A 338 -12.59 -0.88 -8.88
N PHE A 339 -11.28 -1.06 -9.00
CA PHE A 339 -10.56 -0.93 -10.27
C PHE A 339 -10.49 -2.22 -11.10
N LEU A 340 -10.94 -3.36 -10.56
CA LEU A 340 -11.05 -4.60 -11.32
C LEU A 340 -11.92 -4.43 -12.57
N ALA A 341 -13.09 -3.79 -12.44
CA ALA A 341 -14.01 -3.56 -13.56
C ALA A 341 -13.39 -2.67 -14.67
N PRO A 342 -12.83 -1.48 -14.38
CA PRO A 342 -12.07 -0.71 -15.37
C PRO A 342 -10.94 -1.48 -16.07
N ILE A 343 -10.16 -2.28 -15.33
CA ILE A 343 -9.07 -3.10 -15.91
C ILE A 343 -9.64 -4.11 -16.91
N LYS A 344 -10.69 -4.85 -16.51
CA LYS A 344 -11.38 -5.80 -17.38
C LYS A 344 -11.88 -5.16 -18.67
N MET A 345 -12.56 -4.02 -18.52
CA MET A 345 -13.24 -3.36 -19.64
C MET A 345 -12.30 -2.68 -20.63
N THR A 346 -11.14 -2.19 -20.17
CA THR A 346 -10.25 -1.37 -21.00
C THR A 346 -9.03 -2.11 -21.53
N MET A 347 -8.57 -3.15 -20.82
CA MET A 347 -7.29 -3.79 -21.12
C MET A 347 -7.36 -5.32 -21.16
N LEU A 348 -8.07 -5.94 -20.20
CA LEU A 348 -7.99 -7.39 -19.95
C LEU A 348 -9.38 -8.02 -19.79
N PRO A 349 -10.19 -8.12 -20.85
CA PRO A 349 -11.55 -8.69 -20.78
C PRO A 349 -11.60 -10.15 -20.31
N GLU A 350 -10.50 -10.88 -20.46
CA GLU A 350 -10.31 -12.26 -19.98
C GLU A 350 -9.98 -12.37 -18.49
N MET A 351 -9.68 -11.26 -17.80
CA MET A 351 -9.45 -11.26 -16.36
C MET A 351 -10.74 -11.61 -15.64
N VAL A 352 -10.70 -12.60 -14.76
CA VAL A 352 -11.84 -13.02 -13.94
C VAL A 352 -11.76 -12.34 -12.58
N ASP A 353 -10.61 -12.37 -11.93
CA ASP A 353 -10.42 -11.74 -10.62
C ASP A 353 -8.96 -11.33 -10.36
N MET A 354 -8.77 -10.47 -9.37
CA MET A 354 -7.45 -10.04 -8.89
C MET A 354 -7.45 -9.93 -7.37
N ASP A 355 -6.40 -10.45 -6.73
CA ASP A 355 -6.14 -10.33 -5.30
C ASP A 355 -4.71 -9.81 -5.07
N MET A 356 -4.59 -8.85 -4.17
CA MET A 356 -3.33 -8.31 -3.67
C MET A 356 -3.22 -8.69 -2.17
N PRO A 357 -2.51 -9.79 -1.84
CA PRO A 357 -2.39 -10.24 -0.45
C PRO A 357 -1.78 -9.18 0.46
N ILE A 358 -2.24 -9.15 1.71
CA ILE A 358 -1.78 -8.20 2.74
C ILE A 358 -0.30 -8.44 3.06
N GLU A 359 0.09 -9.70 3.26
CA GLU A 359 1.48 -10.13 3.45
C GLU A 359 2.32 -9.89 2.19
N GLY A 360 1.67 -9.81 1.03
CA GLY A 360 2.26 -9.45 -0.25
C GLY A 360 2.56 -7.96 -0.40
N VAL A 361 2.30 -7.12 0.61
CA VAL A 361 2.43 -5.65 0.56
C VAL A 361 1.73 -5.08 -0.67
N PHE A 362 0.50 -5.53 -0.88
CA PHE A 362 -0.37 -5.12 -1.98
C PHE A 362 0.22 -5.37 -3.37
N HIS A 363 0.80 -4.33 -3.97
CA HIS A 363 1.24 -4.35 -5.34
C HIS A 363 2.52 -5.17 -5.50
N ASN A 364 3.31 -5.40 -4.43
CA ASN A 364 4.53 -6.20 -4.52
C ASN A 364 4.23 -7.63 -4.99
N LEU A 365 3.18 -8.27 -4.47
CA LEU A 365 2.68 -9.58 -4.91
C LEU A 365 1.22 -9.48 -5.33
N THR A 366 0.93 -9.82 -6.58
CA THR A 366 -0.44 -9.83 -7.11
C THR A 366 -0.78 -11.18 -7.68
N LEU A 367 -1.96 -11.67 -7.31
CA LEU A 367 -2.59 -12.87 -7.83
C LEU A 367 -3.68 -12.44 -8.80
N ALA A 368 -3.74 -13.09 -9.96
CA ALA A 368 -4.78 -12.86 -10.95
C ALA A 368 -5.36 -14.20 -11.39
N SER A 369 -6.65 -14.25 -11.69
CA SER A 369 -7.30 -15.39 -12.35
C SER A 369 -7.82 -14.97 -13.71
N VAL A 370 -7.62 -15.81 -14.72
CA VAL A 370 -7.97 -15.49 -16.11
C VAL A 370 -8.61 -16.66 -16.82
N LYS A 371 -9.50 -16.34 -17.75
CA LYS A 371 -10.03 -17.32 -18.69
C LYS A 371 -9.01 -17.56 -19.80
N LYS A 372 -8.25 -18.65 -19.69
CA LYS A 372 -7.22 -19.02 -20.68
C LYS A 372 -7.86 -19.63 -21.94
N GLU A 373 -7.51 -19.10 -23.12
CA GLU A 373 -8.08 -19.56 -24.39
C GLU A 373 -7.02 -20.00 -25.42
N PHE A 374 -5.74 -19.66 -25.22
CA PHE A 374 -4.65 -20.01 -26.15
C PHE A 374 -3.28 -20.07 -25.45
N PRO A 375 -2.26 -20.71 -26.06
CA PRO A 375 -0.91 -20.77 -25.51
C PRO A 375 -0.27 -19.39 -25.37
N GLY A 376 0.46 -19.14 -24.28
CA GLY A 376 1.09 -17.85 -24.00
C GLY A 376 0.12 -16.76 -23.52
N HIS A 377 -1.14 -17.09 -23.24
CA HIS A 377 -2.11 -16.10 -22.75
C HIS A 377 -1.67 -15.46 -21.43
N GLY A 378 -1.08 -16.23 -20.50
CA GLY A 378 -0.52 -15.69 -19.25
C GLY A 378 0.54 -14.61 -19.48
N GLN A 379 1.41 -14.79 -20.48
CA GLN A 379 2.43 -13.78 -20.84
C GLN A 379 1.82 -12.50 -21.42
N LYS A 380 0.70 -12.58 -22.14
CA LYS A 380 -0.06 -11.40 -22.57
C LYS A 380 -0.58 -10.62 -21.36
N ILE A 381 -1.15 -11.30 -20.36
CA ILE A 381 -1.61 -10.70 -19.10
C ILE A 381 -0.45 -10.01 -18.38
N MET A 382 0.68 -10.69 -18.25
CA MET A 382 1.90 -10.15 -17.63
C MET A 382 2.30 -8.82 -18.26
N ASN A 383 2.43 -8.76 -19.59
CA ASN A 383 2.83 -7.55 -20.29
C ASN A 383 1.80 -6.41 -20.14
N ALA A 384 0.50 -6.73 -20.15
CA ALA A 384 -0.55 -5.74 -19.97
C ALA A 384 -0.55 -5.15 -18.55
N MET A 385 -0.47 -5.98 -17.51
CA MET A 385 -0.48 -5.54 -16.12
C MET A 385 0.78 -4.72 -15.77
N TRP A 386 1.97 -5.19 -16.15
CA TRP A 386 3.20 -4.40 -15.93
C TRP A 386 3.28 -3.13 -16.78
N GLY A 387 2.46 -3.01 -17.83
CA GLY A 387 2.28 -1.79 -18.60
C GLY A 387 1.20 -0.84 -18.07
N ALA A 388 0.40 -1.25 -17.08
CA ALA A 388 -0.78 -0.52 -16.63
C ALA A 388 -0.52 0.33 -15.38
N GLY A 389 -0.79 1.64 -15.47
CA GLY A 389 -0.95 2.53 -14.32
C GLY A 389 0.06 2.31 -13.19
N GLN A 390 -0.43 2.02 -11.99
CA GLN A 390 0.42 1.72 -10.82
C GLN A 390 0.87 0.24 -10.74
N MET A 391 0.25 -0.67 -11.52
CA MET A 391 0.70 -2.08 -11.60
C MET A 391 2.09 -2.21 -12.22
N MET A 392 2.63 -1.15 -12.83
CA MET A 392 4.04 -1.11 -13.23
C MET A 392 5.02 -1.27 -12.05
N PHE A 393 4.61 -1.06 -10.80
CA PHE A 393 5.44 -1.29 -9.61
C PHE A 393 5.45 -2.74 -9.15
N ASN A 394 4.53 -3.58 -9.63
CA ASN A 394 4.43 -4.96 -9.20
C ASN A 394 5.74 -5.73 -9.40
N LYS A 395 6.15 -6.46 -8.37
CA LYS A 395 7.40 -7.24 -8.34
C LYS A 395 7.15 -8.68 -8.71
N ILE A 396 6.04 -9.24 -8.22
CA ILE A 396 5.67 -10.64 -8.36
C ILE A 396 4.22 -10.72 -8.85
N LEU A 397 4.04 -11.27 -10.04
CA LEU A 397 2.71 -11.52 -10.60
C LEU A 397 2.51 -13.02 -10.78
N VAL A 398 1.44 -13.55 -10.20
CA VAL A 398 1.05 -14.96 -10.39
C VAL A 398 -0.31 -15.01 -11.09
N VAL A 399 -0.36 -15.60 -12.28
CA VAL A 399 -1.60 -15.73 -13.05
C VAL A 399 -2.08 -17.17 -13.02
N HIS A 400 -3.32 -17.37 -12.60
CA HIS A 400 -4.02 -18.65 -12.48
C HIS A 400 -5.12 -18.76 -13.52
N SER A 401 -5.59 -19.99 -13.77
CA SER A 401 -6.83 -20.19 -14.52
C SER A 401 -8.08 -19.85 -13.70
N GLU A 402 -9.20 -19.63 -14.38
CA GLU A 402 -10.47 -19.19 -13.79
C GLU A 402 -11.04 -20.12 -12.71
N GLU A 403 -10.65 -21.40 -12.69
CA GLU A 403 -11.11 -22.39 -11.73
C GLU A 403 -10.42 -22.28 -10.37
N THR A 404 -9.30 -21.55 -10.28
CA THR A 404 -8.58 -21.36 -9.02
C THR A 404 -9.18 -20.21 -8.23
N ASP A 405 -9.67 -20.50 -7.02
CA ASP A 405 -10.01 -19.46 -6.06
C ASP A 405 -8.73 -18.81 -5.53
N ILE A 406 -8.45 -17.59 -5.99
CA ILE A 406 -7.26 -16.82 -5.63
C ILE A 406 -7.33 -16.19 -4.24
N HIS A 407 -8.48 -16.28 -3.54
CA HIS A 407 -8.64 -15.83 -2.16
C HIS A 407 -8.35 -16.93 -1.14
N ASP A 408 -8.29 -18.20 -1.55
CA ASP A 408 -7.76 -19.31 -0.73
C ASP A 408 -6.26 -19.51 -1.01
N TYR A 409 -5.43 -18.86 -0.20
CA TYR A 409 -3.97 -18.92 -0.34
C TYR A 409 -3.38 -20.33 -0.21
N ALA A 410 -4.07 -21.27 0.45
CA ALA A 410 -3.64 -22.66 0.46
C ALA A 410 -3.89 -23.34 -0.89
N THR A 411 -5.02 -23.04 -1.53
CA THR A 411 -5.33 -23.49 -2.90
C THR A 411 -4.37 -22.87 -3.90
N VAL A 412 -4.13 -21.56 -3.84
CA VAL A 412 -3.12 -20.87 -4.66
C VAL A 412 -1.75 -21.55 -4.58
N ALA A 413 -1.23 -21.78 -3.38
CA ALA A 413 0.08 -22.40 -3.19
C ALA A 413 0.15 -23.85 -3.71
N ARG A 414 -0.96 -24.62 -3.61
CA ARG A 414 -1.06 -25.96 -4.21
C ARG A 414 -1.09 -25.87 -5.73
N THR A 415 -1.90 -24.99 -6.31
CA THR A 415 -1.96 -24.78 -7.76
C THR A 415 -0.60 -24.39 -8.32
N ILE A 416 0.13 -23.48 -7.66
CA ILE A 416 1.52 -23.15 -8.04
C ILE A 416 2.40 -24.41 -8.02
N SER A 417 2.31 -25.22 -6.97
CA SER A 417 3.10 -26.45 -6.85
C SER A 417 2.78 -27.49 -7.94
N GLU A 418 1.53 -27.54 -8.39
CA GLU A 418 1.02 -28.51 -9.35
C GLU A 418 1.16 -28.05 -10.80
N GLN A 419 1.05 -26.76 -11.09
CA GLN A 419 0.95 -26.23 -12.46
C GLN A 419 2.23 -25.53 -12.94
N VAL A 420 3.06 -25.03 -12.02
CA VAL A 420 4.26 -24.27 -12.37
C VAL A 420 5.47 -25.19 -12.42
N ASP A 421 6.07 -25.30 -13.60
CA ASP A 421 7.44 -25.75 -13.81
C ASP A 421 8.39 -24.56 -13.62
N PRO A 422 9.19 -24.49 -12.53
CA PRO A 422 10.02 -23.33 -12.27
C PRO A 422 10.95 -22.89 -13.41
N TRP A 423 11.43 -23.81 -14.24
CA TRP A 423 12.36 -23.46 -15.32
C TRP A 423 11.66 -22.83 -16.53
N GLN A 424 10.41 -23.21 -16.80
CA GLN A 424 9.67 -22.77 -17.99
C GLN A 424 8.66 -21.67 -17.70
N ASP A 425 8.00 -21.76 -16.55
CA ASP A 425 6.82 -20.95 -16.24
C ASP A 425 7.16 -19.73 -15.37
N ILE A 426 8.41 -19.60 -14.94
CA ILE A 426 8.91 -18.40 -14.26
C ILE A 426 9.63 -17.52 -15.27
N ILE A 427 9.08 -16.33 -15.49
CA ILE A 427 9.69 -15.32 -16.37
C ILE A 427 10.25 -14.19 -15.52
N LEU A 428 11.55 -13.95 -15.65
CA LEU A 428 12.23 -12.83 -15.03
C LEU A 428 12.33 -11.66 -16.01
N SER A 429 11.97 -10.48 -15.54
CA SER A 429 12.05 -9.22 -16.29
C SER A 429 12.66 -8.12 -15.42
N GLN A 430 12.60 -6.88 -15.89
CA GLN A 430 13.01 -5.70 -15.16
C GLN A 430 12.18 -4.49 -15.61
N GLY A 431 12.03 -3.50 -14.74
CA GLY A 431 11.31 -2.28 -15.09
C GLY A 431 11.26 -1.28 -13.95
N PRO A 432 10.32 -0.31 -14.02
CA PRO A 432 10.05 0.59 -12.91
C PRO A 432 9.76 -0.20 -11.62
N ALA A 433 10.29 0.28 -10.51
CA ALA A 433 9.98 -0.19 -9.17
C ALA A 433 9.48 0.99 -8.33
N ASP A 434 8.80 0.70 -7.22
CA ASP A 434 8.44 1.76 -6.27
C ASP A 434 9.71 2.46 -5.78
N VAL A 435 9.64 3.77 -5.57
CA VAL A 435 10.74 4.55 -4.96
C VAL A 435 11.02 4.08 -3.53
N LEU A 436 10.01 3.50 -2.87
CA LEU A 436 10.08 2.96 -1.52
C LEU A 436 10.65 1.53 -1.48
N ASP A 437 10.84 0.87 -2.63
CA ASP A 437 11.43 -0.47 -2.66
C ASP A 437 12.92 -0.42 -2.29
N HIS A 438 13.24 -0.88 -1.09
CA HIS A 438 14.60 -0.94 -0.56
C HIS A 438 15.43 -2.09 -1.15
N SER A 439 14.81 -3.14 -1.69
CA SER A 439 15.52 -4.31 -2.19
C SER A 439 16.20 -4.10 -3.55
N CYS A 440 15.70 -3.13 -4.33
CA CYS A 440 16.23 -2.80 -5.64
C CYS A 440 17.68 -2.27 -5.54
N SER A 441 18.60 -2.81 -6.34
CA SER A 441 20.00 -2.33 -6.35
C SER A 441 20.15 -0.89 -6.89
N LYS A 442 19.19 -0.45 -7.71
CA LYS A 442 19.11 0.89 -8.27
C LYS A 442 17.81 1.56 -7.81
N PHE A 443 17.88 2.86 -7.59
CA PHE A 443 16.71 3.64 -7.19
C PHE A 443 15.58 3.54 -8.23
N ALA A 444 14.38 3.14 -7.80
CA ALA A 444 13.15 3.05 -8.59
C ALA A 444 13.23 2.19 -9.87
N PHE A 445 14.18 1.25 -9.94
CA PHE A 445 14.35 0.32 -11.06
C PHE A 445 14.87 -1.02 -10.56
N GLY A 446 14.16 -2.09 -10.87
CA GLY A 446 14.46 -3.43 -10.34
C GLY A 446 13.92 -4.57 -11.20
N GLY A 447 14.22 -5.79 -10.77
CA GLY A 447 13.71 -7.01 -11.36
C GLY A 447 12.22 -7.21 -11.12
N LYS A 448 11.63 -8.08 -11.94
CA LYS A 448 10.25 -8.53 -11.82
C LYS A 448 10.18 -10.03 -12.08
N MET A 449 9.23 -10.70 -11.45
CA MET A 449 8.99 -12.13 -11.59
C MET A 449 7.52 -12.38 -11.91
N PHE A 450 7.31 -13.16 -12.96
CA PHE A 450 6.00 -13.66 -13.35
C PHE A 450 5.98 -15.17 -13.20
N LEU A 451 4.92 -15.70 -12.59
CA LEU A 451 4.64 -17.13 -12.49
C LEU A 451 3.36 -17.41 -13.29
N ASP A 452 3.49 -18.21 -14.35
CA ASP A 452 2.35 -18.74 -15.07
C ASP A 452 1.83 -20.00 -14.34
N ALA A 453 0.85 -19.81 -13.45
CA ALA A 453 0.14 -20.89 -12.76
C ALA A 453 -1.16 -21.30 -13.48
N THR A 454 -1.32 -20.93 -14.75
CA THR A 454 -2.48 -21.36 -15.56
C THR A 454 -2.34 -22.81 -15.99
N ILE A 455 -3.46 -23.43 -16.35
CA ILE A 455 -3.46 -24.74 -17.04
C ILE A 455 -2.57 -24.69 -18.28
N LYS A 456 -1.80 -25.75 -18.53
CA LYS A 456 -0.87 -25.84 -19.66
C LYS A 456 -1.53 -26.50 -20.85
N LEU A 457 -1.42 -25.87 -22.02
CA LEU A 457 -1.85 -26.43 -23.31
C LEU A 457 -0.71 -27.23 -23.95
N GLU A 458 -0.99 -27.98 -25.01
CA GLU A 458 -0.05 -28.90 -25.65
C GLU A 458 1.29 -28.22 -26.00
N GLU A 459 1.24 -26.97 -26.47
CA GLU A 459 2.41 -26.19 -26.87
C GLU A 459 3.25 -25.67 -25.69
N GLU A 460 2.74 -25.77 -24.46
CA GLU A 460 3.36 -25.27 -23.23
C GLU A 460 3.86 -26.40 -22.31
N VAL A 461 3.48 -27.65 -22.59
CA VAL A 461 3.87 -28.80 -21.77
C VAL A 461 5.28 -29.26 -22.12
N ASN A 462 6.06 -29.57 -21.09
CA ASN A 462 7.34 -30.25 -21.24
C ASN A 462 7.21 -31.75 -20.92
N GLU A 463 7.47 -32.58 -21.92
CA GLU A 463 7.44 -34.03 -21.82
C GLU A 463 8.43 -34.62 -20.80
N THR A 464 9.48 -33.87 -20.44
CA THR A 464 10.51 -34.30 -19.47
C THR A 464 10.15 -33.96 -18.02
N ALA A 465 9.17 -33.08 -17.80
CA ALA A 465 8.77 -32.66 -16.47
C ALA A 465 8.05 -33.79 -15.74
N LYS A 466 8.44 -34.04 -14.49
CA LYS A 466 7.79 -35.02 -13.61
C LYS A 466 7.11 -34.32 -12.45
N TYR A 467 5.86 -34.72 -12.21
CA TYR A 467 5.07 -34.29 -11.06
C TYR A 467 5.13 -35.37 -9.99
N HIS A 468 5.67 -35.01 -8.83
CA HIS A 468 5.72 -35.87 -7.66
C HIS A 468 4.72 -35.37 -6.63
N THR A 469 4.09 -36.28 -5.88
CA THR A 469 3.20 -35.92 -4.79
C THR A 469 4.02 -35.38 -3.61
N PRO A 470 3.93 -34.08 -3.24
CA PRO A 470 4.83 -33.48 -2.26
C PRO A 470 4.76 -34.12 -0.88
N SER A 471 3.58 -34.62 -0.47
CA SER A 471 3.36 -35.24 0.84
C SER A 471 4.10 -36.57 1.05
N GLU A 472 4.56 -37.22 -0.02
CA GLU A 472 5.32 -38.47 0.05
C GLU A 472 6.82 -38.22 0.26
N VAL A 473 7.29 -36.99 0.03
CA VAL A 473 8.69 -36.62 0.20
C VAL A 473 9.03 -36.58 1.69
N LYS A 474 10.06 -37.33 2.09
CA LYS A 474 10.61 -37.31 3.45
C LYS A 474 11.95 -36.59 3.44
N ILE A 475 12.09 -35.62 4.34
CA ILE A 475 13.31 -34.83 4.54
C ILE A 475 13.71 -34.97 6.00
N ASP A 476 14.94 -35.39 6.26
CA ASP A 476 15.50 -35.39 7.61
C ASP A 476 16.01 -33.99 7.95
N VAL A 477 15.13 -33.18 8.53
CA VAL A 477 15.42 -31.79 8.89
C VAL A 477 16.63 -31.68 9.82
N SER A 478 16.75 -32.58 10.81
CA SER A 478 17.86 -32.56 11.76
C SER A 478 19.19 -32.88 11.09
N SER A 479 19.21 -33.87 10.19
CA SER A 479 20.41 -34.18 9.39
C SER A 479 20.86 -32.97 8.55
N ILE A 480 19.92 -32.32 7.86
CA ILE A 480 20.22 -31.13 7.05
C ILE A 480 20.77 -30.00 7.92
N GLN A 481 20.14 -29.65 9.03
CA GLN A 481 20.63 -28.55 9.88
C GLN A 481 21.97 -28.87 10.55
N ASN A 482 22.28 -30.15 10.81
CA ASN A 482 23.60 -30.56 11.29
C ASN A 482 24.67 -30.47 10.19
N ALA A 483 24.32 -30.76 8.94
CA ALA A 483 25.23 -30.68 7.80
C ALA A 483 25.49 -29.24 7.34
N TYR A 484 24.48 -28.38 7.46
CA TYR A 484 24.50 -26.99 7.03
C TYR A 484 24.21 -26.07 8.22
N THR A 485 25.25 -25.77 9.00
CA THR A 485 25.14 -25.00 10.26
C THR A 485 24.61 -23.57 10.07
N GLU A 486 24.70 -23.04 8.85
CA GLU A 486 24.10 -21.78 8.43
C GLU A 486 22.56 -21.82 8.35
N VAL A 487 21.95 -23.01 8.31
CA VAL A 487 20.49 -23.21 8.27
C VAL A 487 19.93 -23.22 9.71
N HIS A 488 19.51 -22.04 10.15
CA HIS A 488 18.92 -21.85 11.48
C HIS A 488 17.48 -22.41 11.58
N GLY A 489 16.76 -22.45 10.46
CA GLY A 489 15.42 -23.03 10.39
C GLY A 489 15.16 -23.65 9.02
N LEU A 490 14.50 -24.81 9.01
CA LEU A 490 14.01 -25.46 7.79
C LEU A 490 12.59 -25.97 8.04
N TYR A 491 11.62 -25.27 7.46
CA TYR A 491 10.21 -25.63 7.58
C TYR A 491 9.74 -26.41 6.35
N THR A 492 9.31 -27.64 6.60
CA THR A 492 8.82 -28.59 5.58
C THR A 492 7.32 -28.89 5.71
N GLY A 493 6.62 -28.24 6.65
CA GLY A 493 5.20 -28.51 6.94
C GLY A 493 4.25 -28.25 5.76
N LEU A 494 4.67 -27.44 4.78
CA LEU A 494 3.93 -27.21 3.53
C LEU A 494 3.78 -28.48 2.68
N LEU A 495 4.75 -29.41 2.73
CA LEU A 495 4.69 -30.68 2.00
C LEU A 495 3.50 -31.54 2.43
N ASN A 496 3.19 -31.54 3.73
CA ASN A 496 2.03 -32.25 4.28
C ASN A 496 0.70 -31.69 3.79
N ARG A 497 0.71 -30.46 3.24
CA ARG A 497 -0.45 -29.79 2.65
C ARG A 497 -0.47 -29.89 1.11
N GLY A 498 0.39 -30.72 0.53
CA GLY A 498 0.52 -30.90 -0.91
C GLY A 498 1.24 -29.76 -1.63
N ILE A 499 1.97 -28.90 -0.91
CA ILE A 499 2.65 -27.73 -1.48
C ILE A 499 4.14 -28.05 -1.59
N SER A 500 4.71 -28.04 -2.80
CA SER A 500 6.12 -28.37 -3.08
C SER A 500 7.06 -27.19 -2.79
N ALA A 501 7.06 -26.73 -1.54
CA ALA A 501 7.88 -25.63 -1.08
C ALA A 501 8.49 -25.91 0.29
N VAL A 502 9.71 -25.42 0.51
CA VAL A 502 10.35 -25.36 1.84
C VAL A 502 10.78 -23.93 2.15
N LEU A 503 10.67 -23.56 3.42
CA LEU A 503 11.09 -22.24 3.91
C LEU A 503 12.36 -22.41 4.74
N VAL A 504 13.36 -21.57 4.49
CA VAL A 504 14.70 -21.73 5.04
C VAL A 504 15.20 -20.42 5.64
N SER A 505 15.48 -20.41 6.95
CA SER A 505 16.10 -19.28 7.64
C SER A 505 17.61 -19.46 7.65
N VAL A 506 18.34 -18.51 7.06
CA VAL A 506 19.78 -18.63 6.78
C VAL A 506 20.56 -17.51 7.43
N LYS A 507 21.69 -17.86 8.07
CA LYS A 507 22.70 -16.90 8.49
C LYS A 507 23.82 -16.85 7.46
N LYS A 508 23.85 -15.80 6.65
CA LYS A 508 24.95 -15.53 5.71
C LYS A 508 26.24 -15.14 6.45
N ASP A 509 27.38 -15.51 5.88
CA ASP A 509 28.72 -15.24 6.43
C ASP A 509 29.80 -15.05 5.34
N LYS A 510 29.44 -15.33 4.08
CA LYS A 510 30.33 -15.26 2.91
C LYS A 510 29.59 -14.72 1.68
N PRO A 511 30.31 -14.12 0.72
CA PRO A 511 29.70 -13.64 -0.51
C PRO A 511 28.99 -14.74 -1.31
N GLY A 512 27.76 -14.46 -1.75
CA GLY A 512 26.96 -15.41 -2.52
C GLY A 512 26.54 -16.68 -1.75
N HIS A 513 26.46 -16.60 -0.40
CA HIS A 513 26.16 -17.76 0.45
C HIS A 513 24.88 -18.48 0.03
N VAL A 514 23.75 -17.78 -0.08
CA VAL A 514 22.44 -18.41 -0.39
C VAL A 514 22.48 -19.15 -1.72
N LYS A 515 23.18 -18.60 -2.73
CA LYS A 515 23.35 -19.26 -4.03
C LYS A 515 24.14 -20.57 -3.93
N GLN A 516 25.22 -20.58 -3.16
CA GLN A 516 26.02 -21.79 -2.92
C GLN A 516 25.23 -22.81 -2.10
N LEU A 517 24.55 -22.36 -1.05
CA LEU A 517 23.72 -23.20 -0.19
C LEU A 517 22.57 -23.84 -0.99
N HIS A 518 21.87 -23.07 -1.82
CA HIS A 518 20.80 -23.59 -2.68
C HIS A 518 21.32 -24.67 -3.64
N ALA A 519 22.51 -24.46 -4.24
CA ALA A 519 23.13 -25.44 -5.12
C ALA A 519 23.46 -26.77 -4.41
N SER A 520 23.79 -26.72 -3.11
CA SER A 520 24.02 -27.92 -2.28
C SER A 520 22.71 -28.56 -1.82
N LEU A 521 21.81 -27.78 -1.21
CA LEU A 521 20.53 -28.29 -0.67
C LEU A 521 19.68 -28.99 -1.71
N ARG A 522 19.67 -28.51 -2.95
CA ARG A 522 18.88 -29.12 -4.03
C ARG A 522 19.37 -30.51 -4.46
N GLN A 523 20.57 -30.92 -4.00
CA GLN A 523 21.13 -32.26 -4.26
C GLN A 523 20.89 -33.22 -3.10
N GLU A 524 20.43 -32.72 -1.95
CA GLU A 524 20.14 -33.54 -0.78
C GLU A 524 18.93 -34.42 -0.99
N ALA A 525 18.98 -35.62 -0.41
CA ALA A 525 17.91 -36.60 -0.54
C ALA A 525 16.57 -36.04 -0.06
N GLY A 526 15.56 -36.06 -0.93
CA GLY A 526 14.23 -35.52 -0.67
C GLY A 526 14.10 -34.05 -1.10
N LEU A 527 15.11 -33.22 -0.83
CA LEU A 527 15.15 -31.84 -1.32
C LEU A 527 15.34 -31.76 -2.84
N ASP A 528 15.95 -32.76 -3.45
CA ASP A 528 16.02 -32.97 -4.91
C ASP A 528 14.64 -33.15 -5.59
N ARG A 529 13.56 -33.27 -4.82
CA ARG A 529 12.18 -33.39 -5.32
C ARG A 529 11.31 -32.16 -5.04
N ILE A 530 11.88 -31.13 -4.42
CA ILE A 530 11.15 -29.91 -4.03
C ILE A 530 11.31 -28.84 -5.11
N ARG A 531 10.21 -28.19 -5.51
CA ARG A 531 10.23 -27.16 -6.57
C ARG A 531 10.67 -25.80 -6.05
N PHE A 532 10.19 -25.38 -4.88
CA PHE A 532 10.40 -24.02 -4.40
C PHE A 532 11.16 -23.99 -3.07
N PHE A 533 12.20 -23.15 -3.02
CA PHE A 533 12.95 -22.84 -1.80
C PHE A 533 12.86 -21.35 -1.57
N ILE A 534 12.31 -20.92 -0.44
CA ILE A 534 12.28 -19.51 -0.04
C ILE A 534 13.26 -19.31 1.11
N TYR A 535 14.26 -18.46 0.90
CA TYR A 535 15.28 -18.15 1.90
C TYR A 535 14.98 -16.80 2.55
N VAL A 536 15.05 -16.75 3.89
CA VAL A 536 14.91 -15.53 4.70
C VAL A 536 16.05 -15.44 5.71
N ASP A 537 16.26 -14.27 6.33
CA ASP A 537 17.31 -14.12 7.34
C ASP A 537 17.07 -15.03 8.55
N HIS A 538 18.16 -15.45 9.19
CA HIS A 538 18.16 -16.33 10.37
C HIS A 538 17.32 -15.85 11.56
N LEU A 539 16.98 -14.55 11.64
CA LEU A 539 16.13 -13.99 12.67
C LEU A 539 14.63 -14.19 12.39
N VAL A 540 14.26 -14.53 11.15
CA VAL A 540 12.88 -14.80 10.74
C VAL A 540 12.56 -16.27 11.04
N PRO A 541 11.50 -16.58 11.81
CA PRO A 541 11.09 -17.97 12.04
C PRO A 541 10.58 -18.62 10.74
N ALA A 542 11.21 -19.71 10.30
CA ALA A 542 10.85 -20.38 9.04
C ALA A 542 9.43 -20.97 9.04
N ASP A 543 8.87 -21.28 10.21
CA ASP A 543 7.54 -21.85 10.40
C ASP A 543 6.42 -20.80 10.45
N ASP A 544 6.75 -19.52 10.57
CA ASP A 544 5.82 -18.40 10.47
C ASP A 544 5.64 -17.97 9.01
N VAL A 545 4.82 -18.73 8.27
CA VAL A 545 4.60 -18.55 6.82
C VAL A 545 4.22 -17.11 6.46
N ALA A 546 3.35 -16.45 7.23
CA ALA A 546 2.92 -15.08 6.95
C ALA A 546 4.10 -14.09 7.04
N THR A 547 4.91 -14.20 8.09
CA THR A 547 6.11 -13.38 8.27
C THR A 547 7.15 -13.68 7.18
N VAL A 548 7.32 -14.95 6.78
CA VAL A 548 8.22 -15.33 5.68
C VAL A 548 7.77 -14.68 4.36
N ILE A 549 6.48 -14.76 4.01
CA ILE A 549 5.95 -14.14 2.78
C ILE A 549 6.10 -12.62 2.80
N TRP A 550 5.85 -11.98 3.95
CA TRP A 550 6.05 -10.54 4.10
C TRP A 550 7.50 -10.12 3.90
N HIS A 551 8.46 -10.82 4.52
CA HIS A 551 9.89 -10.57 4.29
C HIS A 551 10.28 -10.79 2.83
N PHE A 552 9.85 -11.93 2.27
CA PHE A 552 10.09 -12.31 0.89
C PHE A 552 9.57 -11.25 -0.10
N ALA A 553 8.31 -10.81 0.01
CA ALA A 553 7.72 -9.85 -0.92
C ALA A 553 8.44 -8.49 -0.89
N ASN A 554 8.95 -8.10 0.28
CA ASN A 554 9.72 -6.87 0.45
C ASN A 554 11.16 -6.97 -0.03
N ASN A 555 11.88 -8.03 0.36
CA ASN A 555 13.34 -8.06 0.32
C ASN A 555 13.93 -8.55 -1.01
N ILE A 556 13.10 -8.97 -1.96
CA ILE A 556 13.58 -9.51 -3.24
C ILE A 556 13.69 -8.44 -4.34
N ASP A 557 14.80 -8.45 -5.07
CA ASP A 557 14.88 -7.97 -6.45
C ASP A 557 14.85 -9.24 -7.34
N PRO A 558 13.69 -9.61 -7.92
CA PRO A 558 13.53 -10.96 -8.48
C PRO A 558 14.55 -11.34 -9.56
N LYS A 559 15.05 -10.36 -10.33
CA LYS A 559 16.06 -10.63 -11.35
C LYS A 559 17.43 -10.99 -10.75
N ARG A 560 17.75 -10.45 -9.58
CA ARG A 560 18.98 -10.74 -8.84
C ARG A 560 18.84 -12.00 -7.99
N ASP A 561 17.69 -12.18 -7.37
CA ASP A 561 17.52 -13.06 -6.21
C ASP A 561 16.85 -14.41 -6.52
N VAL A 562 16.30 -14.58 -7.73
CA VAL A 562 15.70 -15.85 -8.17
C VAL A 562 16.74 -16.69 -8.91
N MET A 563 16.93 -17.91 -8.44
CA MET A 563 17.85 -18.91 -8.97
C MET A 563 17.03 -20.04 -9.58
N LEU A 564 16.96 -20.09 -10.90
CA LEU A 564 16.27 -21.15 -11.63
C LEU A 564 17.24 -22.27 -11.99
N SER A 565 16.80 -23.51 -11.81
CA SER A 565 17.51 -24.71 -12.18
C SER A 565 16.66 -25.57 -13.11
N GLU A 566 17.27 -26.04 -14.19
CA GLU A 566 16.71 -27.05 -15.10
C GLU A 566 16.37 -28.37 -14.36
N HIS A 567 15.63 -29.23 -15.06
CA HIS A 567 15.23 -30.54 -14.59
C HIS A 567 16.42 -31.38 -14.15
N ASN A 568 16.37 -31.86 -12.91
CA ASN A 568 17.37 -32.78 -12.36
C ASN A 568 17.07 -34.25 -12.74
N ALA A 569 17.82 -35.20 -12.18
CA ALA A 569 17.62 -36.63 -12.44
C ALA A 569 16.23 -37.17 -12.03
N GLN A 570 15.51 -36.47 -11.14
CA GLN A 570 14.13 -36.78 -10.76
C GLN A 570 13.10 -36.17 -11.72
N GLY A 571 13.53 -35.44 -12.76
CA GLY A 571 12.66 -34.70 -13.67
C GLY A 571 12.02 -33.47 -13.02
N VAL A 572 12.64 -32.91 -11.98
CA VAL A 572 12.13 -31.73 -11.25
C VAL A 572 13.02 -30.53 -11.54
N SER A 573 12.44 -29.45 -12.05
CA SER A 573 13.04 -28.12 -12.08
C SER A 573 12.76 -27.39 -10.77
N GLN A 574 13.65 -26.46 -10.40
CA GLN A 574 13.65 -25.87 -9.06
C GLN A 574 13.90 -24.37 -9.12
N ALA A 575 13.25 -23.62 -8.24
CA ALA A 575 13.50 -22.21 -7.97
C ALA A 575 13.94 -22.02 -6.52
N GLY A 576 15.14 -21.46 -6.34
CA GLY A 576 15.56 -20.88 -5.07
C GLY A 576 15.36 -19.36 -5.10
N ILE A 577 14.74 -18.80 -4.06
CA ILE A 577 14.45 -17.37 -4.00
C ILE A 577 15.07 -16.77 -2.75
N ASP A 578 16.05 -15.89 -2.93
CA ASP A 578 16.80 -15.26 -1.86
C ASP A 578 16.11 -13.99 -1.33
N GLY A 579 15.21 -14.15 -0.37
CA GLY A 579 14.57 -13.06 0.39
C GLY A 579 15.35 -12.57 1.61
N THR A 580 16.63 -12.91 1.75
CA THR A 580 17.48 -12.36 2.81
C THR A 580 17.83 -10.90 2.55
N ARG A 581 18.07 -10.12 3.61
CA ARG A 581 18.63 -8.77 3.57
C ARG A 581 19.90 -8.73 2.74
N LYS A 582 20.06 -7.71 1.90
CA LYS A 582 21.31 -7.51 1.15
C LYS A 582 22.25 -6.55 1.87
N THR A 583 23.54 -6.85 1.82
CA THR A 583 24.61 -6.10 2.46
C THR A 583 25.69 -5.74 1.46
N ARG A 584 26.52 -4.75 1.79
CA ARG A 584 27.66 -4.41 0.95
C ARG A 584 28.70 -5.52 0.90
N ALA A 585 28.96 -6.15 2.05
CA ALA A 585 30.00 -7.16 2.19
C ALA A 585 29.66 -8.49 1.51
N LEU A 586 28.41 -8.96 1.63
CA LEU A 586 28.01 -10.31 1.19
C LEU A 586 27.34 -10.31 -0.19
N ASP A 587 26.71 -9.19 -0.58
CA ASP A 587 25.84 -9.13 -1.75
C ASP A 587 26.24 -8.02 -2.76
N GLN A 588 27.30 -7.26 -2.47
CA GLN A 588 27.72 -6.06 -3.22
C GLN A 588 26.61 -5.00 -3.33
N PHE A 589 25.69 -4.97 -2.38
CA PHE A 589 24.58 -4.02 -2.33
C PHE A 589 25.05 -2.66 -1.81
N GLN A 590 24.75 -1.58 -2.54
CA GLN A 590 25.32 -0.25 -2.23
C GLN A 590 24.35 0.70 -1.50
N ARG A 591 23.04 0.42 -1.56
CA ARG A 591 22.06 1.27 -0.87
C ARG A 591 22.01 0.89 0.61
N PRO A 592 21.71 1.83 1.51
CA PRO A 592 21.45 1.49 2.91
C PRO A 592 20.25 0.55 3.01
N TRP A 593 20.32 -0.44 3.91
CA TRP A 593 19.20 -1.34 4.17
C TRP A 593 18.39 -0.83 5.37
N PRO A 594 17.07 -0.61 5.22
CA PRO A 594 16.26 -0.11 6.31
C PRO A 594 15.95 -1.19 7.33
N ASN A 595 15.67 -0.76 8.55
CA ASN A 595 15.18 -1.64 9.60
C ASN A 595 13.67 -1.84 9.49
N ILE A 596 13.18 -2.93 10.06
CA ILE A 596 11.75 -3.10 10.28
C ILE A 596 11.25 -2.11 11.33
N ILE A 597 9.95 -1.85 11.34
CA ILE A 597 9.34 -0.89 12.24
C ILE A 597 8.75 -1.62 13.45
N VAL A 598 9.25 -1.30 14.64
CA VAL A 598 8.73 -1.78 15.93
C VAL A 598 8.72 -0.62 16.92
N MET A 599 7.74 -0.63 17.82
CA MET A 599 7.71 0.28 18.96
C MET A 599 8.79 -0.10 19.99
N ASN A 600 9.28 0.89 20.73
CA ASN A 600 10.27 0.65 21.78
C ASN A 600 9.61 0.19 23.10
N ASP A 601 10.37 -0.49 23.94
CA ASP A 601 9.86 -1.07 25.20
C ASP A 601 9.32 0.00 26.16
N GLU A 602 9.95 1.18 26.21
CA GLU A 602 9.51 2.29 27.08
C GLU A 602 8.07 2.74 26.77
N ILE A 603 7.72 2.89 25.48
CA ILE A 603 6.38 3.27 25.06
C ILE A 603 5.39 2.14 25.30
N ILE A 604 5.79 0.89 25.02
CA ILE A 604 4.97 -0.30 25.27
C ILE A 604 4.59 -0.38 26.75
N ASP A 605 5.58 -0.31 27.64
CA ASP A 605 5.38 -0.39 29.09
C ASP A 605 4.50 0.75 29.59
N ARG A 606 4.71 1.98 29.07
CA ARG A 606 3.90 3.14 29.44
C ARG A 606 2.44 3.02 29.02
N VAL A 607 2.17 2.46 27.84
CA VAL A 607 0.80 2.17 27.39
C VAL A 607 0.18 1.05 28.22
N ASP A 608 0.96 0.00 28.56
CA ASP A 608 0.50 -1.11 29.39
C ASP A 608 0.06 -0.65 30.78
N GLU A 609 0.87 0.18 31.45
CA GLU A 609 0.58 0.74 32.77
C GLU A 609 -0.69 1.62 32.77
N ARG A 610 -0.97 2.29 31.65
CA ARG A 610 -2.09 3.22 31.50
C ARG A 610 -3.34 2.58 30.91
N TRP A 611 -3.29 1.32 30.44
CA TRP A 611 -4.34 0.69 29.65
C TRP A 611 -5.75 0.80 30.26
N GLN A 612 -5.87 0.47 31.55
CA GLN A 612 -7.14 0.51 32.28
C GLN A 612 -7.64 1.95 32.49
N MET A 613 -6.74 2.88 32.80
CA MET A 613 -7.07 4.30 33.00
C MET A 613 -7.59 4.93 31.71
N LEU A 614 -7.02 4.55 30.56
CA LEU A 614 -7.44 5.03 29.25
C LEU A 614 -8.80 4.48 28.79
N GLY A 615 -9.40 3.53 29.52
CA GLY A 615 -10.70 2.95 29.17
C GLY A 615 -10.68 2.08 27.91
N LEU A 616 -9.54 1.45 27.60
CA LEU A 616 -9.34 0.69 26.35
C LEU A 616 -9.97 -0.71 26.35
N GLY A 617 -10.64 -1.11 27.43
CA GLY A 617 -11.27 -2.43 27.56
C GLY A 617 -10.28 -3.54 27.88
N ASN A 618 -10.46 -4.71 27.27
CA ASN A 618 -9.59 -5.86 27.49
C ASN A 618 -8.16 -5.55 27.05
N PHE A 619 -7.18 -6.03 27.82
CA PHE A 619 -5.77 -5.83 27.51
C PHE A 619 -5.40 -6.52 26.19
N ILE A 620 -4.72 -5.79 25.31
CA ILE A 620 -4.17 -6.28 24.04
C ILE A 620 -2.65 -6.11 24.11
N SER A 621 -1.91 -7.19 23.93
CA SER A 621 -0.43 -7.15 23.90
C SER A 621 0.09 -6.41 22.68
N SER A 622 1.22 -5.71 22.81
CA SER A 622 1.85 -4.99 21.70
C SER A 622 2.25 -5.94 20.56
N PRO A 623 1.85 -5.65 19.30
CA PRO A 623 2.29 -6.41 18.13
C PRO A 623 3.80 -6.36 17.91
N SER A 624 4.45 -5.27 18.34
CA SER A 624 5.91 -5.06 18.22
C SER A 624 6.72 -6.17 18.91
N LEU A 625 6.18 -6.78 19.98
CA LEU A 625 6.84 -7.87 20.71
C LEU A 625 7.07 -9.12 19.85
N ARG A 626 6.23 -9.36 18.82
CA ARG A 626 6.41 -10.47 17.87
C ARG A 626 7.66 -10.29 17.00
N TYR A 627 7.98 -9.04 16.65
CA TYR A 627 9.02 -8.71 15.68
C TYR A 627 10.31 -8.18 16.32
N ARG A 628 10.31 -7.86 17.61
CA ARG A 628 11.48 -7.29 18.32
C ARG A 628 12.79 -8.08 18.14
N GLY A 629 12.70 -9.41 18.03
CA GLY A 629 13.85 -10.29 17.83
C GLY A 629 14.49 -10.20 16.43
N GLN A 630 13.82 -9.53 15.50
CA GLN A 630 14.28 -9.29 14.13
C GLN A 630 14.89 -7.89 13.97
N LEU A 631 14.77 -7.01 14.97
CA LEU A 631 15.33 -5.66 14.92
C LEU A 631 16.85 -5.72 15.03
N LEU A 632 17.52 -5.02 14.12
CA LEU A 632 18.98 -4.91 14.11
C LEU A 632 19.44 -3.54 14.66
N PRO A 633 20.69 -3.39 15.14
CA PRO A 633 21.26 -2.10 15.51
C PRO A 633 21.24 -1.06 14.38
N GLY A 634 21.19 0.24 14.73
CA GLY A 634 21.28 1.37 13.79
C GLY A 634 20.03 2.25 13.65
N GLY A 635 18.95 1.97 14.39
CA GLY A 635 17.72 2.76 14.32
C GLY A 635 16.97 2.48 13.01
N ALA A 636 16.69 3.51 12.21
CA ALA A 636 15.99 3.37 10.93
C ALA A 636 16.82 2.66 9.85
N VAL A 637 18.16 2.74 9.93
CA VAL A 637 19.08 2.12 8.97
C VAL A 637 19.90 1.07 9.69
N VAL A 638 19.96 -0.14 9.14
CA VAL A 638 20.71 -1.20 9.79
C VAL A 638 22.22 -0.93 9.69
N GLU A 639 22.93 -1.12 10.80
CA GLU A 639 24.40 -1.09 10.81
C GLU A 639 24.98 -2.23 9.95
N GLU A 640 25.88 -1.89 9.02
CA GLU A 640 26.52 -2.88 8.13
C GLU A 640 27.27 -4.00 8.90
N ALA A 641 27.77 -3.70 10.10
CA ALA A 641 28.47 -4.68 10.94
C ALA A 641 27.54 -5.68 11.65
N ALA A 642 26.22 -5.47 11.60
CA ALA A 642 25.23 -6.24 12.34
C ALA A 642 24.74 -7.50 11.58
N TYR A 643 25.65 -8.33 11.05
CA TYR A 643 25.31 -9.62 10.41
C TYR A 643 25.81 -10.82 11.20
#